data_AF-A0A0Q6A080-F1
#
_entry.id   AF-A0A0Q6A080-F1
#
_cell.length_a   1.000
_cell.length_b   1.000
_cell.length_c   1.000
_cell.angle_alpha   90.00
_cell.angle_beta   90.00
_cell.angle_gamma   90.00
#
_symmetry.space_group_name_H-M   'P 1'
#
loop_
_entity.id
_entity.type
_entity.pdbx_description
1 polymer ?
#
loop_
_entity_poly.entity_id
_entity_poly.type
_entity_poly.pdbx_seq_one_letter_code
_entity_poly.pdbx_strand_id
1 'polypeptide(L)'
;MKRYRPHILVVIALAIVLSTGWHGSLRNALTDLRFAWQSRDASGKIVVVAIDAPSIDQIGVWPWPRRLHAELLRRLEAAGAQDIAFDVDFSTPSDSASDEAFARALREVGGSTILPSFKQPTQNGGPAHVNRPLKSFSNQSWPAVVNVAVETDGLVRRYPFDEKIGDAFMPSMAVVLAGQDANRRRPFLIDFSIRAASIPAVSYVDVLRGDAATLGKLKDKKVVIGATALELGDRFSVPNGKIISGPVLQALAAESILQNRMLRWTSNIGMILGLGAVCLLMVYSWRRFALSSRVAILIGAGVTVELAAAFVQARWPLVIDTSLLHIAVIVYLTAIALDEIDFRSLLGRIAESRFHRIAMSLGDGLVCTDGEHRITVWNPGASAIFGYMPAEIIGRRFDTLCAVPTDGDARPSMLDDARQALLVPGGAVVVEFEGRRKNGETFPVEASFSGWQGTDGFQYGVILRDISVRKREAERIRYLAEHDALTGLANRPMLHVALTDLISAAERRSCGVALLVLGLDGFQEINNMLGHSAGDLVLRAVAERLRSEVDGKAIVARLSGDEFAIAIDCLEAGEQIAEFAERIAQAFQAPLSAGKRQHRVGISVGVAVYPEGGQNADDLLSNGHLALSRAKATRRGSHVIFETAIRQELENRLTLESELALAADRGEFELFYQPQVRLIDGSLVGAEALIRWRHPVRGYVSPAEFMPVVNTSALSERIANWVMETACRQARAWELSGNNVRVAINLSPSQLQSGDLAHSVAALLETTGLTPSLLEIEVTEDILLHDERRVLDLFKRIQNLGVRALFDDFGTGYASLSYLKKFPLDGLKIDRSFVFGLLANSDDAAIVGSTIGLSKQLGLTVVAEGIENKATADFLVSMGCEEGQGYFFGRPMPAEAFEKQFLAVQIEAISAA
;
A
#
# COMPACT_ATOMS: atom_id res chain seq x y z
N MET A 1 61.36 -22.42 -10.82
CA MET A 1 59.99 -21.86 -11.01
C MET A 1 58.86 -22.88 -10.87
N LYS A 2 58.94 -24.12 -11.38
CA LYS A 2 57.84 -25.13 -11.26
C LYS A 2 57.27 -25.28 -9.83
N ARG A 3 58.12 -25.27 -8.81
CA ARG A 3 57.76 -25.45 -7.39
C ARG A 3 57.02 -24.28 -6.72
N TYR A 4 56.98 -23.10 -7.34
CA TYR A 4 56.29 -21.92 -6.78
C TYR A 4 55.02 -21.54 -7.55
N ARG A 5 54.75 -22.22 -8.69
CA ARG A 5 53.57 -22.01 -9.53
C ARG A 5 52.23 -22.05 -8.76
N PRO A 6 51.95 -23.05 -7.90
CA PRO A 6 50.67 -23.11 -7.18
C PRO A 6 50.47 -21.94 -6.21
N HIS A 7 51.55 -21.46 -5.57
CA HIS A 7 51.49 -20.30 -4.66
C HIS A 7 51.26 -18.98 -5.42
N ILE A 8 51.89 -18.81 -6.59
CA ILE A 8 51.68 -17.63 -7.44
C ILE A 8 50.22 -17.59 -7.95
N LEU A 9 49.66 -18.75 -8.31
CA LEU A 9 48.27 -18.87 -8.75
C LEU A 9 47.28 -18.47 -7.64
N VAL A 10 47.54 -18.87 -6.40
CA VAL A 10 46.73 -18.46 -5.23
C VAL A 10 46.80 -16.95 -5.00
N VAL A 11 47.98 -16.34 -5.08
CA VAL A 11 48.13 -14.88 -4.91
C VAL A 11 47.37 -14.12 -5.99
N ILE A 12 47.43 -14.56 -7.25
CA ILE A 12 46.69 -13.96 -8.36
C ILE A 12 45.18 -14.12 -8.15
N ALA A 13 44.71 -15.32 -7.79
CA ALA A 13 43.29 -15.57 -7.54
C ALA A 13 42.75 -14.72 -6.37
N LEU A 14 43.51 -14.59 -5.28
CA LEU A 14 43.14 -13.73 -4.16
C LEU A 14 43.14 -12.24 -4.54
N ALA A 15 44.08 -11.78 -5.37
CA ALA A 15 44.09 -10.40 -5.88
C ALA A 15 42.85 -10.12 -6.74
N ILE A 16 42.43 -11.06 -7.59
CA ILE A 16 41.22 -10.95 -8.40
C ILE A 16 39.98 -10.88 -7.49
N VAL A 17 39.86 -11.77 -6.50
CA VAL A 17 38.71 -11.78 -5.59
C VAL A 17 38.64 -10.55 -4.68
N LEU A 18 39.79 -9.97 -4.33
CA LEU A 18 39.88 -8.69 -3.63
C LEU A 18 39.43 -7.54 -4.54
N SER A 19 39.83 -7.53 -5.82
CA SER A 19 39.45 -6.48 -6.77
C SER A 19 37.98 -6.53 -7.18
N THR A 20 37.36 -7.72 -7.22
CA THR A 20 35.95 -7.88 -7.59
C THR A 20 34.98 -7.72 -6.43
N GLY A 21 35.47 -7.69 -5.17
CA GLY A 21 34.62 -7.56 -3.99
C GLY A 21 33.81 -8.82 -3.62
N TRP A 22 33.95 -9.92 -4.37
CA TRP A 22 33.19 -11.17 -4.18
C TRP A 22 33.34 -11.80 -2.79
N HIS A 23 34.46 -11.55 -2.10
CA HIS A 23 34.67 -12.04 -0.73
C HIS A 23 33.63 -11.50 0.27
N GLY A 24 32.99 -10.35 -0.01
CA GLY A 24 31.98 -9.75 0.87
C GLY A 24 30.74 -10.64 1.05
N SER A 25 30.24 -11.24 -0.03
CA SER A 25 29.06 -12.13 0.02
C SER A 25 29.37 -13.41 0.79
N LEU A 26 30.55 -14.01 0.55
CA LEU A 26 31.00 -15.20 1.28
C LEU A 26 31.20 -14.91 2.77
N ARG A 27 31.77 -13.76 3.11
CA ARG A 27 31.94 -13.31 4.50
C ARG A 27 30.61 -13.20 5.23
N ASN A 28 29.59 -12.59 4.59
CA ASN A 28 28.26 -12.48 5.16
C ASN A 28 27.61 -13.86 5.34
N ALA A 29 27.67 -14.73 4.32
CA ALA A 29 27.12 -16.09 4.39
C ALA A 29 27.74 -16.93 5.52
N LEU A 30 29.06 -16.87 5.70
CA LEU A 30 29.75 -17.56 6.81
C LEU A 30 29.33 -17.00 8.17
N THR A 31 29.14 -15.69 8.28
CA THR A 31 28.68 -15.05 9.51
C THR A 31 27.26 -15.48 9.87
N ASP A 32 26.38 -15.54 8.86
CA ASP A 32 24.99 -15.96 9.02
C ASP A 32 24.90 -17.44 9.45
N LEU A 33 25.73 -18.30 8.85
CA LEU A 33 25.83 -19.71 9.23
C LEU A 33 26.24 -19.88 10.71
N ARG A 34 27.13 -19.04 11.22
CA ARG A 34 27.53 -19.06 12.65
C ARG A 34 26.37 -18.70 13.57
N PHE A 35 25.47 -17.81 13.15
CA PHE A 35 24.25 -17.50 13.92
C PHE A 35 23.31 -18.71 14.01
N ALA A 36 23.30 -19.60 13.01
CA ALA A 36 22.48 -20.81 13.06
C ALA A 36 22.97 -21.84 14.11
N TRP A 37 24.28 -21.86 14.39
CA TRP A 37 24.89 -22.75 15.37
C TRP A 37 24.88 -22.20 16.80
N GLN A 38 24.50 -20.95 16.99
CA GLN A 38 24.50 -20.26 18.27
C GLN A 38 23.08 -19.89 18.66
N SER A 39 22.73 -20.08 19.94
CA SER A 39 21.42 -19.69 20.44
C SER A 39 21.56 -19.01 21.79
N ARG A 40 20.97 -17.82 21.92
CA ARG A 40 20.94 -16.99 23.12
C ARG A 40 19.51 -16.54 23.35
N ASP A 41 19.15 -16.40 24.62
CA ASP A 41 17.87 -15.81 25.00
C ASP A 41 18.01 -14.29 25.17
N ALA A 42 16.92 -13.59 24.88
CA ALA A 42 16.78 -12.19 25.21
C ALA A 42 16.90 -12.00 26.73
N SER A 43 17.39 -10.84 27.16
CA SER A 43 17.57 -10.52 28.57
C SER A 43 16.25 -10.47 29.36
N GLY A 44 15.12 -10.38 28.64
CA GLY A 44 13.79 -10.18 29.21
C GLY A 44 13.60 -8.79 29.81
N LYS A 45 14.49 -7.83 29.52
CA LYS A 45 14.36 -6.42 29.95
C LYS A 45 13.49 -5.60 29.01
N ILE A 46 13.39 -6.04 27.75
CA ILE A 46 12.56 -5.40 26.72
C ILE A 46 11.32 -6.26 26.47
N VAL A 47 10.16 -5.63 26.38
CA VAL A 47 8.88 -6.25 26.03
C VAL A 47 8.29 -5.52 24.82
N VAL A 48 7.79 -6.27 23.86
CA VAL A 48 7.08 -5.72 22.70
C VAL A 48 5.58 -5.67 23.00
N VAL A 49 4.99 -4.48 22.94
CA VAL A 49 3.54 -4.31 22.92
C VAL A 49 3.10 -4.34 21.45
N ALA A 50 2.52 -5.46 21.07
CA ALA A 50 2.24 -5.85 19.71
C ALA A 50 0.91 -5.26 19.22
N ILE A 51 0.96 -4.41 18.20
CA ILE A 51 -0.19 -4.10 17.36
C ILE A 51 -0.37 -5.33 16.46
N ASP A 52 -1.12 -6.30 16.97
CA ASP A 52 -1.33 -7.63 16.40
C ASP A 52 -2.73 -7.77 15.76
N ALA A 53 -2.98 -8.88 15.05
CA ALA A 53 -4.26 -9.12 14.39
C ALA A 53 -5.45 -9.05 15.37
N PRO A 54 -5.41 -9.66 16.59
CA PRO A 54 -6.47 -9.49 17.58
C PRO A 54 -6.75 -8.04 17.98
N SER A 55 -5.72 -7.19 18.06
CA SER A 55 -5.91 -5.77 18.35
C SER A 55 -6.57 -5.03 17.20
N ILE A 56 -6.20 -5.34 15.94
CA ILE A 56 -6.84 -4.77 14.74
C ILE A 56 -8.29 -5.20 14.65
N ASP A 57 -8.58 -6.48 14.86
CA ASP A 57 -9.94 -7.04 14.80
C ASP A 57 -10.88 -6.40 15.82
N GLN A 58 -10.36 -6.05 17.00
CA GLN A 58 -11.18 -5.55 18.12
C GLN A 58 -11.26 -4.02 18.18
N ILE A 59 -10.21 -3.31 17.76
CA ILE A 59 -10.18 -1.84 17.80
C ILE A 59 -10.71 -1.25 16.48
N GLY A 60 -10.44 -1.91 15.36
CA GLY A 60 -10.83 -1.47 14.02
C GLY A 60 -9.65 -1.02 13.16
N VAL A 61 -9.95 -0.19 12.16
CA VAL A 61 -9.03 0.16 11.06
C VAL A 61 -7.85 1.00 11.55
N TRP A 62 -6.63 0.58 11.17
CA TRP A 62 -5.38 1.32 11.37
C TRP A 62 -5.22 2.44 10.31
N PRO A 63 -4.65 3.62 10.63
CA PRO A 63 -4.09 4.05 11.91
C PRO A 63 -5.15 4.43 12.94
N TRP A 64 -4.88 4.09 14.21
CA TRP A 64 -5.82 4.34 15.30
C TRP A 64 -5.75 5.79 15.83
N PRO A 65 -6.87 6.32 16.37
CA PRO A 65 -6.89 7.65 16.99
C PRO A 65 -5.90 7.78 18.17
N ARG A 66 -5.21 8.92 18.28
CA ARG A 66 -4.14 9.12 19.29
C ARG A 66 -4.62 9.06 20.74
N ARG A 67 -5.92 9.24 21.00
CA ARG A 67 -6.52 9.00 22.32
C ARG A 67 -6.26 7.58 22.84
N LEU A 68 -6.17 6.59 21.94
CA LEU A 68 -5.86 5.21 22.33
C LEU A 68 -4.38 5.06 22.71
N HIS A 69 -3.48 5.75 22.02
CA HIS A 69 -2.07 5.80 22.41
C HIS A 69 -1.87 6.55 23.74
N ALA A 70 -2.68 7.57 24.00
CA ALA A 70 -2.69 8.31 25.26
C ALA A 70 -3.11 7.42 26.44
N GLU A 71 -4.19 6.66 26.27
CA GLU A 71 -4.64 5.71 27.29
C GLU A 71 -3.64 4.57 27.49
N LEU A 72 -3.09 4.03 26.40
CA LEU A 72 -2.02 3.02 26.48
C LEU A 72 -0.84 3.53 27.29
N LEU A 73 -0.40 4.76 27.02
CA LEU A 73 0.73 5.38 27.71
C LEU A 73 0.47 5.47 29.23
N ARG A 74 -0.73 5.90 29.65
CA ARG A 74 -1.12 5.91 31.07
C ARG A 74 -1.15 4.52 31.69
N ARG A 75 -1.64 3.51 30.96
CA ARG A 75 -1.68 2.12 31.45
C ARG A 75 -0.28 1.53 31.64
N LEU A 76 0.63 1.83 30.72
CA LEU A 76 2.01 1.40 30.79
C LEU A 76 2.76 2.07 31.96
N GLU A 77 2.54 3.36 32.17
CA GLU A 77 3.10 4.07 33.32
C GLU A 77 2.54 3.52 34.64
N ALA A 78 1.22 3.32 34.73
CA ALA A 78 0.59 2.71 35.90
C ALA A 78 1.07 1.28 36.17
N ALA A 79 1.49 0.55 35.14
CA ALA A 79 2.09 -0.78 35.27
C ALA A 79 3.58 -0.75 35.69
N GLY A 80 4.20 0.43 35.73
CA GLY A 80 5.61 0.62 36.09
C GLY A 80 6.59 0.27 34.97
N ALA A 81 6.23 0.56 33.70
CA ALA A 81 7.18 0.50 32.59
C ALA A 81 8.27 1.58 32.77
N GLN A 82 9.52 1.28 32.41
CA GLN A 82 10.66 2.21 32.61
C GLN A 82 10.82 3.22 31.46
N ASP A 83 10.92 2.70 30.23
CA ASP A 83 11.07 3.48 29.00
C ASP A 83 10.00 3.02 28.02
N ILE A 84 9.31 3.94 27.37
CA ILE A 84 8.20 3.63 26.46
C ILE A 84 8.54 4.17 25.07
N ALA A 85 8.91 3.27 24.16
CA ALA A 85 9.20 3.60 22.77
C ALA A 85 8.02 3.29 21.86
N PHE A 86 7.61 4.27 21.06
CA PHE A 86 6.68 4.05 19.97
C PHE A 86 7.41 3.89 18.64
N ASP A 87 7.03 2.85 17.90
CA ASP A 87 7.37 2.62 16.50
C ASP A 87 6.11 2.86 15.65
N VAL A 88 5.56 4.07 15.78
CA VAL A 88 4.33 4.56 15.12
C VAL A 88 4.58 5.99 14.66
N ASP A 89 4.12 6.37 13.47
CA ASP A 89 4.34 7.71 12.93
C ASP A 89 3.49 8.79 13.64
N PHE A 90 4.16 9.75 14.27
CA PHE A 90 3.56 10.92 14.93
C PHE A 90 3.87 12.23 14.20
N SER A 91 4.28 12.20 12.94
CA SER A 91 4.69 13.39 12.18
C SER A 91 3.53 14.17 11.53
N THR A 92 2.41 13.49 11.23
CA THR A 92 1.22 14.10 10.62
C THR A 92 0.13 14.30 11.67
N PRO A 93 -0.58 15.43 11.76
CA PRO A 93 -1.71 15.61 12.67
C PRO A 93 -2.79 14.53 12.50
N SER A 94 -3.41 14.11 13.60
CA SER A 94 -4.62 13.28 13.60
C SER A 94 -5.82 14.19 13.87
N ASP A 95 -6.76 13.80 14.73
CA ASP A 95 -7.78 14.71 15.25
C ASP A 95 -7.24 15.56 16.42
N SER A 96 -7.66 16.83 16.50
CA SER A 96 -7.14 17.80 17.48
C SER A 96 -7.37 17.36 18.93
N ALA A 97 -8.53 16.74 19.21
CA ALA A 97 -8.88 16.25 20.54
C ALA A 97 -7.98 15.09 20.99
N SER A 98 -7.71 14.12 20.10
CA SER A 98 -6.79 13.01 20.37
C SER A 98 -5.34 13.46 20.43
N ASP A 99 -4.93 14.42 19.59
CA ASP A 99 -3.60 15.02 19.63
C ASP A 99 -3.36 15.72 20.97
N GLU A 100 -4.35 16.47 21.46
CA GLU A 100 -4.28 17.10 22.77
C GLU A 100 -4.32 16.08 23.92
N ALA A 101 -5.13 15.01 23.79
CA ALA A 101 -5.16 13.92 24.77
C ALA A 101 -3.78 13.23 24.87
N PHE A 102 -3.13 12.97 23.74
CA PHE A 102 -1.79 12.38 23.70
C PHE A 102 -0.73 13.34 24.23
N ALA A 103 -0.78 14.62 23.86
CA ALA A 103 0.12 15.65 24.40
C ALA A 103 -0.03 15.80 25.93
N ARG A 104 -1.26 15.69 26.46
CA ARG A 104 -1.51 15.67 27.91
C ARG A 104 -0.92 14.43 28.56
N ALA A 105 -1.16 13.24 28.00
CA ALA A 105 -0.60 12.00 28.53
C ALA A 105 0.95 12.02 28.54
N LEU A 106 1.60 12.56 27.49
CA LEU A 106 3.06 12.75 27.48
C LEU A 106 3.56 13.65 28.61
N ARG A 107 2.82 14.74 28.92
CA ARG A 107 3.16 15.63 30.04
C ARG A 107 2.95 14.96 31.40
N GLU A 108 1.94 14.12 31.53
CA GLU A 108 1.58 13.40 32.76
C GLU A 108 2.59 12.29 33.09
N VAL A 109 2.98 11.50 32.08
CA VAL A 109 3.92 10.37 32.23
C VAL A 109 5.37 10.85 32.36
N GLY A 110 5.70 12.03 31.83
CA GLY A 110 7.04 12.60 31.89
C GLY A 110 7.99 12.03 30.84
N GLY A 111 9.19 12.60 30.77
CA GLY A 111 10.15 12.44 29.67
C GLY A 111 10.85 11.09 29.53
N SER A 112 10.19 9.97 29.81
CA SER A 112 10.67 8.59 29.52
C SER A 112 10.08 8.01 28.22
N THR A 113 9.29 8.81 27.49
CA THR A 113 8.69 8.40 26.21
C THR A 113 9.60 8.73 25.04
N ILE A 114 9.76 7.77 24.13
CA ILE A 114 10.60 7.87 22.94
C ILE A 114 9.69 7.81 21.70
N LEU A 115 9.80 8.82 20.83
CA LEU A 115 9.02 8.91 19.60
C LEU A 115 9.91 8.81 18.36
N PRO A 116 9.44 8.17 17.28
CA PRO A 116 10.28 7.86 16.14
C PRO A 116 10.45 9.08 15.23
N SER A 117 11.61 9.19 14.62
CA SER A 117 11.91 10.08 13.50
C SER A 117 12.41 9.25 12.33
N PHE A 118 11.85 9.50 11.15
CA PHE A 118 12.15 8.75 9.93
C PHE A 118 12.90 9.63 8.96
N LYS A 119 13.81 9.04 8.18
CA LYS A 119 14.44 9.73 7.05
C LYS A 119 14.06 9.01 5.78
N GLN A 120 13.24 9.65 4.97
CA GLN A 120 12.81 9.12 3.69
C GLN A 120 13.77 9.59 2.59
N PRO A 121 14.37 8.66 1.82
CA PRO A 121 15.03 9.03 0.58
C PRO A 121 13.98 9.59 -0.38
N THR A 122 14.22 10.79 -0.91
CA THR A 122 13.33 11.37 -1.92
C THR A 122 13.55 10.64 -3.25
N GLN A 123 12.47 10.29 -3.95
CA GLN A 123 12.53 9.53 -5.21
C GLN A 123 13.30 10.27 -6.34
N ASN A 124 13.55 11.57 -6.18
CA ASN A 124 14.21 12.44 -7.17
C ASN A 124 15.65 12.84 -6.81
N GLY A 125 16.32 12.16 -5.88
CA GLY A 125 17.72 12.46 -5.51
C GLY A 125 17.92 13.80 -4.79
N GLY A 126 16.85 14.39 -4.25
CA GLY A 126 16.89 15.59 -3.41
C GLY A 126 17.33 15.29 -1.96
N PRO A 127 17.50 16.32 -1.11
CA PRO A 127 17.84 16.11 0.30
C PRO A 127 16.77 15.23 0.97
N ALA A 128 17.21 14.20 1.70
CA ALA A 128 16.32 13.24 2.35
C ALA A 128 15.34 13.96 3.29
N HIS A 129 14.04 13.70 3.13
CA HIS A 129 13.00 14.31 3.96
C HIS A 129 12.99 13.63 5.31
N VAL A 130 12.95 14.41 6.39
CA VAL A 130 12.98 13.87 7.76
C VAL A 130 11.63 14.13 8.42
N ASN A 131 10.88 13.07 8.64
CA ASN A 131 9.64 13.13 9.39
C ASN A 131 9.99 13.10 10.88
N ARG A 132 9.56 14.14 11.59
CA ARG A 132 9.72 14.27 13.04
C ARG A 132 8.36 14.31 13.70
N PRO A 133 8.22 13.85 14.96
CA PRO A 133 6.99 14.02 15.71
C PRO A 133 6.54 15.48 15.73
N LEU A 134 5.23 15.72 15.80
CA LEU A 134 4.69 17.07 15.96
C LEU A 134 5.40 17.83 17.09
N LYS A 135 5.59 19.15 16.91
CA LYS A 135 6.32 20.00 17.86
C LYS A 135 5.77 19.90 19.30
N SER A 136 4.46 19.75 19.43
CA SER A 136 3.76 19.56 20.72
C SER A 136 4.21 18.29 21.45
N PHE A 137 4.55 17.22 20.73
CA PHE A 137 5.03 15.96 21.29
C PHE A 137 6.55 15.93 21.44
N SER A 138 7.28 16.48 20.47
CA SER A 138 8.75 16.49 20.49
C SER A 138 9.32 17.20 21.72
N ASN A 139 8.61 18.20 22.25
CA ASN A 139 9.04 18.92 23.46
C ASN A 139 8.89 18.11 24.76
N GLN A 140 8.13 17.00 24.72
CA GLN A 140 7.79 16.17 25.88
C GLN A 140 8.27 14.71 25.71
N SER A 141 9.06 14.43 24.68
CA SER A 141 9.53 13.09 24.34
C SER A 141 10.96 13.13 23.81
N TRP A 142 11.67 12.01 23.87
CA TRP A 142 12.97 11.86 23.22
C TRP A 142 12.77 11.45 21.76
N PRO A 143 13.26 12.22 20.78
CA PRO A 143 13.23 11.79 19.40
C PRO A 143 14.33 10.74 19.15
N ALA A 144 13.98 9.65 18.47
CA ALA A 144 14.94 8.62 18.09
C ALA A 144 14.75 8.16 16.65
N VAL A 145 15.85 7.82 15.96
CA VAL A 145 15.81 7.38 14.57
C VAL A 145 15.50 5.89 14.49
N VAL A 146 14.56 5.51 13.63
CA VAL A 146 14.15 4.11 13.44
C VAL A 146 14.56 3.52 12.09
N ASN A 147 15.37 4.24 11.31
CA ASN A 147 15.80 3.81 9.98
C ASN A 147 16.59 2.49 10.03
N VAL A 148 16.24 1.59 9.12
CA VAL A 148 16.90 0.29 8.94
C VAL A 148 17.61 0.27 7.60
N ALA A 149 18.88 -0.15 7.59
CA ALA A 149 19.65 -0.29 6.35
C ALA A 149 19.59 -1.74 5.84
N VAL A 150 18.97 -1.92 4.68
CA VAL A 150 18.94 -3.21 3.97
C VAL A 150 20.23 -3.34 3.15
N GLU A 151 20.96 -4.45 3.31
CA GLU A 151 22.16 -4.74 2.52
C GLU A 151 21.79 -5.15 1.07
N THR A 152 22.76 -5.22 0.17
CA THR A 152 22.53 -5.49 -1.27
C THR A 152 21.90 -6.86 -1.57
N ASP A 153 21.94 -7.78 -0.60
CA ASP A 153 21.31 -9.10 -0.66
C ASP A 153 19.88 -9.11 -0.08
N GLY A 154 19.33 -7.95 0.24
CA GLY A 154 17.98 -7.80 0.78
C GLY A 154 17.85 -8.11 2.27
N LEU A 155 18.97 -8.37 2.97
CA LEU A 155 18.98 -8.73 4.39
C LEU A 155 19.40 -7.57 5.28
N VAL A 156 18.81 -7.51 6.48
CA VAL A 156 19.19 -6.54 7.51
C VAL A 156 20.19 -7.18 8.46
N ARG A 157 21.44 -6.70 8.44
CA ARG A 157 22.49 -7.12 9.39
C ARG A 157 22.98 -6.01 10.30
N ARG A 158 22.88 -4.76 9.83
CA ARG A 158 23.46 -3.60 10.49
C ARG A 158 22.37 -2.70 11.02
N TYR A 159 22.64 -2.12 12.18
CA TYR A 159 21.79 -1.11 12.78
C TYR A 159 22.60 0.17 12.98
N PRO A 160 22.07 1.36 12.59
CA PRO A 160 22.74 2.62 12.83
C PRO A 160 22.82 2.89 14.34
N PHE A 161 23.95 3.46 14.80
CA PHE A 161 24.07 3.88 16.20
C PHE A 161 23.47 5.28 16.40
N ASP A 162 23.78 6.18 15.47
CA ASP A 162 23.23 7.52 15.34
C ASP A 162 23.08 7.86 13.86
N GLU A 163 22.26 8.87 13.56
CA GLU A 163 22.14 9.42 12.22
C GLU A 163 22.18 10.95 12.24
N LYS A 164 22.83 11.53 11.22
CA LYS A 164 22.90 12.99 11.06
C LYS A 164 21.59 13.50 10.47
N ILE A 165 20.90 14.35 11.22
CA ILE A 165 19.64 15.01 10.84
C ILE A 165 19.84 16.53 10.95
N GLY A 166 19.99 17.21 9.81
CA GLY A 166 20.42 18.62 9.79
C GLY A 166 21.84 18.75 10.34
N ASP A 167 22.06 19.63 11.30
CA ASP A 167 23.37 19.83 11.95
C ASP A 167 23.57 19.01 13.23
N ALA A 168 22.54 18.29 13.70
CA ALA A 168 22.59 17.48 14.91
C ALA A 168 22.63 15.98 14.59
N PHE A 169 23.29 15.21 15.48
CA PHE A 169 23.22 13.75 15.47
C PHE A 169 22.08 13.31 16.38
N MET A 170 21.24 12.40 15.88
CA MET A 170 20.16 11.82 16.65
C MET A 170 20.45 10.33 16.88
N PRO A 171 20.34 9.82 18.11
CA PRO A 171 20.52 8.40 18.40
C PRO A 171 19.43 7.56 17.72
N SER A 172 19.76 6.31 17.41
CA SER A 172 18.75 5.35 16.97
C SER A 172 17.93 4.84 18.15
N MET A 173 16.70 4.38 17.86
CA MET A 173 15.73 3.90 18.87
C MET A 173 16.34 2.83 19.79
N ALA A 174 17.08 1.88 19.21
CA ALA A 174 17.74 0.83 19.99
C ALA A 174 18.79 1.37 20.99
N VAL A 175 19.49 2.45 20.65
CA VAL A 175 20.51 3.07 21.51
C VAL A 175 19.86 3.82 22.67
N VAL A 176 18.77 4.55 22.40
CA VAL A 176 17.98 5.23 23.44
C VAL A 176 17.37 4.21 24.40
N LEU A 177 16.73 3.15 23.86
CA LEU A 177 16.22 2.03 24.66
C LEU A 177 17.30 1.32 25.46
N ALA A 178 18.53 1.22 24.95
CA ALA A 178 19.63 0.63 25.71
C ALA A 178 20.21 1.57 26.79
N GLY A 179 19.79 2.84 26.83
CA GLY A 179 20.30 3.84 27.77
C GLY A 179 21.76 4.20 27.54
N GLN A 180 22.23 4.20 26.28
CA GLN A 180 23.60 4.59 25.94
C GLN A 180 23.65 5.98 25.31
N ASP A 181 24.72 6.73 25.61
CA ASP A 181 24.94 8.06 25.03
C ASP A 181 25.25 8.01 23.53
N ALA A 182 24.61 8.93 22.79
CA ALA A 182 24.84 9.17 21.38
C ALA A 182 26.22 9.80 21.15
N ASN A 183 27.25 8.97 20.98
CA ASN A 183 28.57 9.42 20.58
C ASN A 183 28.88 8.84 19.21
N ARG A 184 29.02 9.72 18.20
CA ARG A 184 29.33 9.45 16.78
C ARG A 184 30.00 8.10 16.54
N ARG A 185 29.21 7.03 16.46
CA ARG A 185 29.70 5.63 16.42
C ARG A 185 29.27 4.98 15.12
N ARG A 186 30.13 4.12 14.60
CA ARG A 186 29.84 3.37 13.37
C ARG A 186 28.63 2.45 13.59
N PRO A 187 27.84 2.18 12.55
CA PRO A 187 26.82 1.13 12.59
C PRO A 187 27.41 -0.19 13.11
N PHE A 188 26.61 -0.92 13.88
CA PHE A 188 27.01 -2.19 14.46
C PHE A 188 26.22 -3.34 13.85
N LEU A 189 26.75 -4.56 13.95
CA LEU A 189 26.04 -5.76 13.55
C LEU A 189 25.12 -6.22 14.68
N ILE A 190 23.86 -6.52 14.33
CA ILE A 190 22.88 -7.11 15.25
C ILE A 190 23.29 -8.57 15.51
N ASP A 191 23.21 -9.01 16.77
CA ASP A 191 23.50 -10.39 17.12
C ASP A 191 22.27 -11.28 16.93
N PHE A 192 22.14 -11.87 15.74
CA PHE A 192 21.04 -12.80 15.42
C PHE A 192 21.15 -14.18 16.07
N SER A 193 22.16 -14.42 16.92
CA SER A 193 22.12 -15.57 17.83
C SER A 193 21.09 -15.39 18.95
N ILE A 194 20.69 -14.14 19.25
CA ILE A 194 19.58 -13.83 20.16
C ILE A 194 18.27 -14.23 19.49
N ARG A 195 17.52 -15.14 20.12
CA ARG A 195 16.26 -15.65 19.58
C ARG A 195 15.19 -14.57 19.63
N ALA A 196 14.73 -14.12 18.46
CA ALA A 196 13.57 -13.21 18.36
C ALA A 196 12.35 -13.73 19.14
N ALA A 197 12.07 -15.03 19.07
CA ALA A 197 10.97 -15.68 19.79
C ALA A 197 11.11 -15.68 21.33
N SER A 198 12.30 -15.35 21.87
CA SER A 198 12.52 -15.21 23.32
C SER A 198 12.25 -13.80 23.84
N ILE A 199 12.02 -12.82 22.95
CA ILE A 199 11.60 -11.48 23.35
C ILE A 199 10.13 -11.56 23.77
N PRO A 200 9.79 -11.22 25.03
CA PRO A 200 8.41 -11.22 25.48
C PRO A 200 7.57 -10.26 24.64
N ALA A 201 6.39 -10.71 24.22
CA ALA A 201 5.40 -9.89 23.53
C ALA A 201 4.05 -9.98 24.24
N VAL A 202 3.32 -8.87 24.27
CA VAL A 202 1.96 -8.76 24.78
C VAL A 202 1.08 -7.99 23.80
N SER A 203 -0.21 -8.29 23.74
CA SER A 203 -1.12 -7.65 22.79
C SER A 203 -1.45 -6.22 23.22
N TYR A 204 -1.54 -5.31 22.25
CA TYR A 204 -1.88 -3.90 22.48
C TYR A 204 -3.25 -3.74 23.16
N VAL A 205 -4.26 -4.49 22.69
CA VAL A 205 -5.62 -4.42 23.23
C VAL A 205 -5.70 -4.93 24.67
N ASP A 206 -4.88 -5.91 25.05
CA ASP A 206 -4.86 -6.46 26.42
C ASP A 206 -4.28 -5.46 27.42
N VAL A 207 -3.26 -4.70 27.01
CA VAL A 207 -2.72 -3.58 27.80
C VAL A 207 -3.76 -2.49 27.97
N LEU A 208 -4.48 -2.12 26.90
CA LEU A 208 -5.55 -1.12 26.96
C LEU A 208 -6.69 -1.51 27.91
N ARG A 209 -7.07 -2.79 27.90
CA ARG A 209 -8.12 -3.31 28.79
C ARG A 209 -7.69 -3.39 30.25
N GLY A 210 -6.39 -3.27 30.51
CA GLY A 210 -5.82 -3.37 31.85
C GLY A 210 -5.83 -4.80 32.38
N ASP A 211 -5.61 -5.80 31.53
CA ASP A 211 -5.49 -7.19 31.97
C ASP A 211 -4.33 -7.34 32.97
N ALA A 212 -4.63 -7.81 34.19
CA ALA A 212 -3.67 -7.83 35.29
C ALA A 212 -2.47 -8.76 35.01
N ALA A 213 -2.69 -9.87 34.32
CA ALA A 213 -1.62 -10.81 33.95
C ALA A 213 -0.67 -10.19 32.91
N THR A 214 -1.21 -9.41 31.98
CA THR A 214 -0.47 -8.69 30.95
C THR A 214 0.31 -7.51 31.53
N LEU A 215 -0.33 -6.66 32.35
CA LEU A 215 0.34 -5.54 33.01
C LEU A 215 1.46 -6.02 33.95
N GLY A 216 1.30 -7.16 34.61
CA GLY A 216 2.35 -7.76 35.45
C GLY A 216 3.63 -8.11 34.68
N LYS A 217 3.55 -8.38 33.37
CA LYS A 217 4.73 -8.66 32.52
C LYS A 217 5.50 -7.40 32.12
N LEU A 218 4.90 -6.22 32.28
CA LEU A 218 5.45 -4.93 31.84
C LEU A 218 6.19 -4.17 32.95
N LYS A 219 6.02 -4.61 34.20
CA LYS A 219 6.66 -3.98 35.37
C LYS A 219 8.18 -4.05 35.31
N ASP A 220 8.83 -2.90 35.51
CA ASP A 220 10.28 -2.72 35.47
C ASP A 220 10.91 -3.10 34.10
N LYS A 221 10.11 -3.06 33.03
CA LYS A 221 10.54 -3.37 31.66
C LYS A 221 10.57 -2.13 30.79
N LYS A 222 11.42 -2.19 29.77
CA LYS A 222 11.41 -1.24 28.64
C LYS A 222 10.43 -1.76 27.59
N VAL A 223 9.64 -0.87 27.03
CA VAL A 223 8.51 -1.23 26.18
C VAL A 223 8.73 -0.67 24.79
N VAL A 224 8.53 -1.51 23.77
CA VAL A 224 8.51 -1.12 22.36
C VAL A 224 7.13 -1.40 21.80
N ILE A 225 6.43 -0.38 21.34
CA ILE A 225 5.07 -0.48 20.80
C ILE A 225 5.13 -0.35 19.29
N GLY A 226 4.56 -1.28 18.54
CA GLY A 226 4.44 -1.09 17.10
C GLY A 226 3.80 -2.25 16.35
N ALA A 227 3.78 -2.11 15.03
CA ALA A 227 3.15 -3.03 14.09
C ALA A 227 3.80 -4.43 14.14
N THR A 228 2.99 -5.46 14.35
CA THR A 228 3.42 -6.87 14.28
C THR A 228 2.52 -7.73 13.41
N ALA A 229 1.26 -7.30 13.22
CA ALA A 229 0.30 -7.88 12.31
C ALA A 229 0.85 -7.94 10.87
N LEU A 230 0.50 -8.99 10.13
CA LEU A 230 1.01 -9.21 8.77
C LEU A 230 0.51 -8.12 7.80
N GLU A 231 -0.70 -7.65 8.04
CA GLU A 231 -1.47 -6.68 7.26
C GLU A 231 -0.85 -5.27 7.27
N LEU A 232 -0.03 -4.95 8.29
CA LEU A 232 0.56 -3.63 8.48
C LEU A 232 1.90 -3.44 7.75
N GLY A 233 2.44 -4.48 7.12
CA GLY A 233 3.55 -4.37 6.16
C GLY A 233 4.95 -4.08 6.72
N ASP A 234 5.11 -3.81 8.01
CA ASP A 234 6.40 -3.48 8.62
C ASP A 234 7.26 -4.73 8.93
N ARG A 235 7.90 -5.30 7.91
CA ARG A 235 8.68 -6.55 8.00
C ARG A 235 10.03 -6.49 7.31
N PHE A 236 11.01 -7.14 7.93
CA PHE A 236 12.39 -7.20 7.47
C PHE A 236 12.88 -8.64 7.36
N SER A 237 13.56 -8.94 6.25
CA SER A 237 14.31 -10.19 6.07
C SER A 237 15.63 -10.10 6.82
N VAL A 238 15.88 -11.08 7.69
CA VAL A 238 17.09 -11.16 8.52
C VAL A 238 17.82 -12.49 8.25
N PRO A 239 19.08 -12.65 8.68
CA PRO A 239 19.85 -13.87 8.47
C PRO A 239 19.10 -15.17 8.84
N ASN A 240 19.46 -16.26 8.15
CA ASN A 240 18.88 -17.59 8.31
C ASN A 240 17.39 -17.71 7.91
N GLY A 241 16.96 -16.95 6.90
CA GLY A 241 15.64 -17.08 6.27
C GLY A 241 14.47 -16.66 7.16
N LYS A 242 14.72 -15.86 8.20
CA LYS A 242 13.70 -15.37 9.12
C LYS A 242 13.18 -14.01 8.65
N ILE A 243 11.89 -13.78 8.87
CA ILE A 243 11.24 -12.49 8.65
C ILE A 243 10.69 -12.03 10.01
N ILE A 244 11.04 -10.81 10.42
CA ILE A 244 10.61 -10.23 11.71
C ILE A 244 10.02 -8.85 11.50
N SER A 245 9.18 -8.38 12.43
CA SER A 245 8.62 -7.02 12.36
C SER A 245 9.62 -5.95 12.82
N GLY A 246 9.40 -4.69 12.43
CA GLY A 246 10.22 -3.54 12.83
C GLY A 246 10.42 -3.44 14.35
N PRO A 247 9.35 -3.51 15.18
CA PRO A 247 9.49 -3.46 16.64
C PRO A 247 10.36 -4.58 17.22
N VAL A 248 10.26 -5.80 16.66
CA VAL A 248 11.07 -6.95 17.09
C VAL A 248 12.53 -6.77 16.66
N LEU A 249 12.77 -6.20 15.48
CA LEU A 249 14.11 -5.86 15.02
C LEU A 249 14.75 -4.78 15.90
N GLN A 250 14.00 -3.75 16.29
CA GLN A 250 14.45 -2.71 17.23
C GLN A 250 14.77 -3.30 18.60
N ALA A 251 13.93 -4.19 19.11
CA ALA A 251 14.17 -4.92 20.35
C ALA A 251 15.43 -5.80 20.26
N LEU A 252 15.67 -6.51 19.14
CA LEU A 252 16.89 -7.30 18.93
C LEU A 252 18.16 -6.43 18.88
N ALA A 253 18.08 -5.26 18.23
CA ALA A 253 19.19 -4.31 18.19
C ALA A 253 19.50 -3.77 19.59
N ALA A 254 18.47 -3.45 20.38
CA ALA A 254 18.63 -2.99 21.75
C ALA A 254 19.15 -4.10 22.68
N GLU A 255 18.66 -5.33 22.55
CA GLU A 255 19.16 -6.53 23.24
C GLU A 255 20.65 -6.78 22.91
N SER A 256 21.04 -6.57 21.66
CA SER A 256 22.46 -6.65 21.26
C SER A 256 23.33 -5.64 22.01
N ILE A 257 22.81 -4.44 22.34
CA ILE A 257 23.53 -3.45 23.14
C ILE A 257 23.51 -3.83 24.62
N LEU A 258 22.34 -4.15 25.18
CA LEU A 258 22.15 -4.49 26.59
C LEU A 258 22.96 -5.70 27.04
N GLN A 259 23.16 -6.68 26.15
CA GLN A 259 23.96 -7.87 26.42
C GLN A 259 25.45 -7.68 26.10
N ASN A 260 25.88 -6.46 25.71
CA ASN A 260 27.24 -6.15 25.25
C ASN A 260 27.68 -7.04 24.06
N ARG A 261 26.74 -7.23 23.13
CA ARG A 261 26.82 -8.08 21.93
C ARG A 261 26.75 -7.27 20.63
N MET A 262 27.14 -6.00 20.67
CA MET A 262 27.33 -5.20 19.45
C MET A 262 28.48 -5.79 18.63
N LEU A 263 28.16 -6.64 17.66
CA LEU A 263 29.14 -7.38 16.90
C LEU A 263 29.98 -6.42 16.03
N ARG A 264 31.31 -6.59 16.09
CA ARG A 264 32.26 -5.80 15.32
C ARG A 264 33.19 -6.70 14.52
N TRP A 265 33.50 -6.28 13.31
CA TRP A 265 34.52 -6.91 12.49
C TRP A 265 35.89 -6.75 13.13
N THR A 266 36.68 -7.83 13.16
CA THR A 266 38.09 -7.74 13.53
C THR A 266 38.90 -6.97 12.50
N SER A 267 40.01 -6.35 12.92
CA SER A 267 40.91 -5.64 12.00
C SER A 267 41.44 -6.55 10.89
N ASN A 268 41.68 -5.98 9.70
CA ASN A 268 42.25 -6.68 8.54
C ASN A 268 43.61 -7.33 8.83
N ILE A 269 44.33 -6.87 9.86
CA ILE A 269 45.63 -7.42 10.28
C ILE A 269 45.51 -8.91 10.66
N GLY A 270 44.47 -9.29 11.42
CA GLY A 270 44.26 -10.68 11.83
C GLY A 270 43.97 -11.61 10.64
N MET A 271 43.18 -11.12 9.68
CA MET A 271 42.90 -11.83 8.43
C MET A 271 44.17 -12.01 7.59
N ILE A 272 44.99 -10.97 7.45
CA ILE A 272 46.26 -11.01 6.71
C ILE A 272 47.25 -11.98 7.38
N LEU A 273 47.36 -11.96 8.70
CA LEU A 273 48.21 -12.90 9.45
C LEU A 273 47.75 -14.35 9.28
N GLY A 274 46.44 -14.59 9.36
CA GLY A 274 45.87 -15.92 9.09
C GLY A 274 46.15 -16.39 7.67
N LEU A 275 46.00 -15.50 6.68
CA LEU A 275 46.25 -15.81 5.27
C LEU A 275 47.73 -16.11 5.04
N GLY A 276 48.62 -15.33 5.65
CA GLY A 276 50.05 -15.57 5.67
C GLY A 276 50.40 -16.92 6.29
N ALA A 277 49.76 -17.29 7.40
CA ALA A 277 49.95 -18.58 8.05
C ALA A 277 49.53 -19.76 7.15
N VAL A 278 48.38 -19.68 6.47
CA VAL A 278 47.95 -20.72 5.50
C VAL A 278 48.92 -20.81 4.33
N CYS A 279 49.38 -19.68 3.79
CA CYS A 279 50.39 -19.66 2.72
C CYS A 279 51.73 -20.27 3.18
N LEU A 280 52.22 -19.94 4.38
CA LEU A 280 53.46 -20.52 4.93
C LEU A 280 53.31 -22.01 5.23
N LEU A 281 52.20 -22.43 5.82
CA LEU A 281 51.83 -23.83 6.04
C LEU A 281 51.81 -24.59 4.72
N MET A 282 51.31 -23.98 3.64
CA MET A 282 51.32 -24.56 2.31
C MET A 282 52.70 -24.61 1.69
N VAL A 283 53.52 -23.56 1.79
CA VAL A 283 54.92 -23.59 1.31
C VAL A 283 55.73 -24.66 2.03
N TYR A 284 55.50 -24.85 3.34
CA TYR A 284 56.15 -25.88 4.14
C TYR A 284 55.66 -27.29 3.79
N SER A 285 54.34 -27.49 3.72
CA SER A 285 53.74 -28.80 3.47
C SER A 285 53.95 -29.30 2.04
N TRP A 286 54.02 -28.40 1.06
CA TRP A 286 54.28 -28.74 -0.36
C TRP A 286 55.60 -29.49 -0.57
N ARG A 287 56.57 -29.34 0.35
CA ARG A 287 57.89 -29.96 0.26
C ARG A 287 58.03 -31.27 1.04
N ARG A 288 57.16 -31.51 2.03
CA ARG A 288 57.40 -32.53 3.07
C ARG A 288 56.32 -33.60 3.17
N PHE A 289 55.11 -33.35 2.66
CA PHE A 289 53.98 -34.25 2.86
C PHE A 289 53.40 -34.77 1.54
N ALA A 290 52.89 -36.01 1.58
CA ALA A 290 52.18 -36.63 0.47
C ALA A 290 50.87 -35.89 0.16
N LEU A 291 50.31 -36.11 -1.04
CA LEU A 291 49.06 -35.50 -1.51
C LEU A 291 47.91 -35.57 -0.49
N SER A 292 47.61 -36.78 -0.01
CA SER A 292 46.52 -37.04 0.93
C SER A 292 46.70 -36.26 2.23
N SER A 293 47.94 -36.20 2.73
CA SER A 293 48.29 -35.42 3.91
C SER A 293 48.14 -33.91 3.66
N ARG A 294 48.52 -33.38 2.47
CA ARG A 294 48.34 -31.96 2.12
C ARG A 294 46.86 -31.57 2.09
N VAL A 295 46.02 -32.39 1.45
CA VAL A 295 44.56 -32.17 1.40
C VAL A 295 43.95 -32.22 2.81
N ALA A 296 44.32 -33.22 3.61
CA ALA A 296 43.82 -33.36 4.98
C ALA A 296 44.24 -32.18 5.88
N ILE A 297 45.50 -31.73 5.78
CA ILE A 297 46.02 -30.56 6.51
C ILE A 297 45.23 -29.30 6.13
N LEU A 298 44.95 -29.10 4.85
CA LEU A 298 44.29 -27.89 4.35
C LEU A 298 42.79 -27.84 4.72
N ILE A 299 42.08 -28.96 4.57
CA ILE A 299 40.68 -29.08 5.02
C ILE A 299 40.61 -28.92 6.54
N GLY A 300 41.49 -29.61 7.28
CA GLY A 300 41.57 -29.50 8.73
C GLY A 300 41.84 -28.08 9.20
N ALA A 301 42.74 -27.35 8.53
CA ALA A 301 43.00 -25.94 8.82
C ALA A 301 41.77 -25.07 8.58
N GLY A 302 41.07 -25.25 7.45
CA GLY A 302 39.83 -24.52 7.15
C GLY A 302 38.73 -24.73 8.20
N VAL A 303 38.49 -26.00 8.57
CA VAL A 303 37.51 -26.35 9.62
C VAL A 303 37.92 -25.78 10.99
N THR A 304 39.19 -25.93 11.36
CA THR A 304 39.70 -25.44 12.66
C THR A 304 39.56 -23.93 12.78
N VAL A 305 39.90 -23.19 11.71
CA VAL A 305 39.73 -21.73 11.65
C VAL A 305 38.26 -21.34 11.78
N GLU A 306 37.35 -22.03 11.09
CA GLU A 306 35.92 -21.71 11.15
C GLU A 306 35.31 -22.02 12.52
N LEU A 307 35.69 -23.14 13.14
CA LEU A 307 35.29 -23.47 14.51
C LEU A 307 35.85 -22.46 15.53
N ALA A 308 37.10 -22.03 15.37
CA ALA A 308 37.69 -20.99 16.21
C ALA A 308 36.96 -19.64 16.02
N ALA A 309 36.62 -19.27 14.78
CA ALA A 309 35.85 -18.08 14.50
C ALA A 309 34.43 -18.13 15.10
N ALA A 310 33.75 -19.28 14.99
CA ALA A 310 32.47 -19.51 15.62
C ALA A 310 32.55 -19.43 17.16
N PHE A 311 33.59 -20.03 17.76
CA PHE A 311 33.84 -19.94 19.20
C PHE A 311 34.12 -18.51 19.66
N VAL A 312 34.93 -17.76 18.91
CA VAL A 312 35.22 -16.36 19.21
C VAL A 312 33.95 -15.52 19.14
N GLN A 313 33.17 -15.67 18.07
CA GLN A 313 31.89 -14.98 17.90
C GLN A 313 30.89 -15.35 19.00
N ALA A 314 30.88 -16.62 19.43
CA ALA A 314 30.05 -17.05 20.54
C ALA A 314 30.48 -16.37 21.83
N ARG A 315 31.77 -16.29 22.16
CA ARG A 315 32.21 -15.85 23.49
C ARG A 315 32.44 -14.34 23.62
N TRP A 316 32.81 -13.66 22.53
CA TRP A 316 33.16 -12.24 22.47
C TRP A 316 32.41 -11.54 21.34
N PRO A 317 32.15 -10.21 21.43
CA PRO A 317 31.39 -9.47 20.42
C PRO A 317 32.22 -9.16 19.16
N LEU A 318 32.93 -10.16 18.64
CA LEU A 318 33.87 -10.05 17.53
C LEU A 318 33.50 -11.05 16.43
N VAL A 319 33.49 -10.55 15.19
CA VAL A 319 33.29 -11.38 13.99
C VAL A 319 34.61 -11.45 13.24
N ILE A 320 35.16 -12.65 13.13
CA ILE A 320 36.38 -12.92 12.38
C ILE A 320 36.01 -13.16 10.91
N ASP A 321 36.60 -12.39 10.01
CA ASP A 321 36.47 -12.62 8.57
C ASP A 321 37.38 -13.79 8.14
N THR A 322 36.76 -14.92 7.79
CA THR A 322 37.43 -16.13 7.31
C THR A 322 37.27 -16.32 5.80
N SER A 323 36.64 -15.39 5.09
CA SER A 323 36.31 -15.54 3.67
C SER A 323 37.54 -15.77 2.79
N LEU A 324 38.57 -14.92 2.91
CA LEU A 324 39.82 -15.05 2.16
C LEU A 324 40.59 -16.32 2.49
N LEU A 325 40.46 -16.85 3.72
CA LEU A 325 41.08 -18.11 4.12
C LEU A 325 40.42 -19.28 3.41
N HIS A 326 39.09 -19.33 3.37
CA HIS A 326 38.35 -20.36 2.64
C HIS A 326 38.58 -20.28 1.14
N ILE A 327 38.65 -19.07 0.57
CA ILE A 327 39.03 -18.89 -0.83
C ILE A 327 40.44 -19.43 -1.07
N ALA A 328 41.41 -19.10 -0.21
CA ALA A 328 42.77 -19.63 -0.33
C ALA A 328 42.80 -21.16 -0.23
N VAL A 329 42.04 -21.76 0.69
CA VAL A 329 41.89 -23.22 0.82
C VAL A 329 41.34 -23.81 -0.48
N ILE A 330 40.26 -23.27 -1.04
CA ILE A 330 39.68 -23.76 -2.29
C ILE A 330 40.69 -23.67 -3.44
N VAL A 331 41.39 -22.53 -3.59
CA VAL A 331 42.37 -22.37 -4.68
C VAL A 331 43.57 -23.29 -4.48
N TYR A 332 44.02 -23.52 -3.24
CA TYR A 332 45.06 -24.50 -2.94
C TYR A 332 44.60 -25.94 -3.24
N LEU A 333 43.35 -26.32 -2.93
CA LEU A 333 42.82 -27.64 -3.32
C LEU A 333 42.81 -27.81 -4.84
N THR A 334 42.37 -26.78 -5.57
CA THR A 334 42.39 -26.77 -7.03
C THR A 334 43.82 -26.86 -7.57
N ALA A 335 44.76 -26.12 -6.99
CA ALA A 335 46.16 -26.16 -7.39
C ALA A 335 46.82 -27.52 -7.07
N ILE A 336 46.47 -28.16 -5.94
CA ILE A 336 46.90 -29.52 -5.59
C ILE A 336 46.34 -30.52 -6.62
N ALA A 337 45.06 -30.40 -6.97
CA ALA A 337 44.44 -31.23 -8.00
C ALA A 337 45.14 -31.05 -9.36
N LEU A 338 45.51 -29.82 -9.72
CA LEU A 338 46.21 -29.51 -10.97
C LEU A 338 47.69 -29.94 -10.99
N ASP A 339 48.37 -30.01 -9.84
CA ASP A 339 49.81 -30.39 -9.72
C ASP A 339 50.02 -31.91 -9.66
N GLU A 340 49.09 -32.66 -9.07
CA GLU A 340 49.16 -34.13 -9.00
C GLU A 340 48.76 -34.81 -10.31
N ILE A 341 47.93 -34.15 -11.11
CA ILE A 341 47.60 -34.64 -12.43
C ILE A 341 48.85 -34.48 -13.30
N ASP A 342 49.66 -35.54 -13.37
CA ASP A 342 50.63 -35.74 -14.43
C ASP A 342 49.85 -35.89 -15.74
N PHE A 343 49.56 -34.73 -16.31
CA PHE A 343 48.56 -34.51 -17.36
C PHE A 343 48.81 -35.39 -18.58
N ARG A 344 50.03 -35.91 -18.78
CA ARG A 344 50.39 -36.78 -19.91
C ARG A 344 50.31 -38.29 -19.63
N SER A 345 50.53 -38.75 -18.40
CA SER A 345 50.49 -40.19 -18.08
C SER A 345 49.13 -40.65 -17.55
N LEU A 346 48.34 -39.74 -16.96
CA LEU A 346 46.99 -40.03 -16.44
C LEU A 346 45.93 -40.11 -17.55
N LEU A 347 46.08 -39.31 -18.62
CA LEU A 347 45.16 -39.28 -19.78
C LEU A 347 45.10 -40.62 -20.53
N GLY A 348 46.18 -41.41 -20.52
CA GLY A 348 46.23 -42.68 -21.26
C GLY A 348 45.59 -43.88 -20.56
N ARG A 349 45.52 -43.91 -19.22
CA ARG A 349 45.00 -45.08 -18.46
C ARG A 349 43.68 -44.82 -17.73
N ILE A 350 43.34 -43.56 -17.43
CA ILE A 350 42.09 -43.21 -16.74
C ILE A 350 40.95 -42.90 -17.73
N ALA A 351 41.28 -42.50 -18.97
CA ALA A 351 40.30 -42.17 -19.99
C ALA A 351 39.36 -43.34 -20.34
N GLU A 352 39.77 -44.59 -20.22
CA GLU A 352 38.89 -45.72 -20.58
C GLU A 352 37.94 -46.11 -19.44
N SER A 353 38.43 -46.20 -18.19
CA SER A 353 37.64 -46.71 -17.06
C SER A 353 36.84 -45.65 -16.31
N ARG A 354 37.31 -44.39 -16.22
CA ARG A 354 36.53 -43.31 -15.59
C ARG A 354 35.57 -42.66 -16.57
N PHE A 355 35.94 -42.52 -17.85
CA PHE A 355 34.99 -42.03 -18.85
C PHE A 355 33.82 -43.00 -18.94
N HIS A 356 34.07 -44.32 -18.94
CA HIS A 356 32.99 -45.30 -18.90
C HIS A 356 32.14 -45.18 -17.62
N ARG A 357 32.72 -44.99 -16.42
CA ARG A 357 31.92 -44.79 -15.20
C ARG A 357 31.16 -43.46 -15.16
N ILE A 358 31.78 -42.35 -15.57
CA ILE A 358 31.17 -41.03 -15.63
C ILE A 358 30.05 -41.06 -16.67
N ALA A 359 30.33 -41.49 -17.90
CA ALA A 359 29.35 -41.72 -18.96
C ALA A 359 28.17 -42.57 -18.49
N MET A 360 28.40 -43.64 -17.74
CA MET A 360 27.34 -44.54 -17.26
C MET A 360 26.60 -44.02 -16.01
N SER A 361 27.10 -42.98 -15.34
CA SER A 361 26.49 -42.38 -14.13
C SER A 361 25.82 -41.02 -14.37
N LEU A 362 26.02 -40.42 -15.55
CA LEU A 362 25.38 -39.16 -15.93
C LEU A 362 23.87 -39.38 -16.11
N GLY A 363 23.07 -38.46 -15.55
CA GLY A 363 21.63 -38.39 -15.79
C GLY A 363 21.28 -37.94 -17.22
N ASP A 364 22.21 -37.25 -17.90
CA ASP A 364 22.10 -36.88 -19.30
C ASP A 364 22.34 -38.09 -20.21
N GLY A 365 21.69 -38.09 -21.38
CA GLY A 365 21.87 -39.13 -22.38
C GLY A 365 23.20 -38.96 -23.10
N LEU A 366 24.03 -40.00 -23.14
CA LEU A 366 25.26 -40.03 -23.92
C LEU A 366 25.13 -41.09 -25.00
N VAL A 367 25.30 -40.65 -26.25
CA VAL A 367 25.24 -41.49 -27.45
C VAL A 367 26.51 -41.26 -28.27
N CYS A 368 27.14 -42.33 -28.74
CA CYS A 368 28.20 -42.24 -29.76
C CYS A 368 27.76 -42.93 -31.04
N THR A 369 28.24 -42.44 -32.19
CA THR A 369 27.96 -43.04 -33.51
C THR A 369 29.23 -43.25 -34.32
N ASP A 370 29.16 -44.19 -35.26
CA ASP A 370 30.20 -44.41 -36.29
C ASP A 370 30.05 -43.45 -37.48
N GLY A 371 30.93 -43.61 -38.48
CA GLY A 371 30.94 -42.80 -39.70
C GLY A 371 29.71 -42.98 -40.60
N GLU A 372 28.87 -43.99 -40.37
CA GLU A 372 27.58 -44.22 -41.05
C GLU A 372 26.37 -43.78 -40.20
N HIS A 373 26.62 -43.06 -39.11
CA HIS A 373 25.63 -42.56 -38.15
C HIS A 373 24.91 -43.67 -37.35
N ARG A 374 25.51 -44.86 -37.21
CA ARG A 374 24.96 -45.95 -36.39
C ARG A 374 25.42 -45.82 -34.95
N ILE A 375 24.51 -46.03 -34.01
CA ILE A 375 24.75 -45.90 -32.57
C ILE A 375 25.70 -47.02 -32.10
N THR A 376 26.83 -46.64 -31.54
CA THR A 376 27.86 -47.55 -31.01
C THR A 376 27.88 -47.57 -29.48
N VAL A 377 27.52 -46.46 -28.83
CA VAL A 377 27.48 -46.33 -27.36
C VAL A 377 26.13 -45.77 -26.94
N TRP A 378 25.57 -46.36 -25.87
CA TRP A 378 24.29 -45.96 -25.27
C TRP A 378 24.36 -46.10 -23.75
N ASN A 379 24.26 -44.98 -23.01
CA ASN A 379 24.35 -44.99 -21.55
C ASN A 379 22.96 -45.15 -20.86
N PRO A 380 22.92 -45.37 -19.52
CA PRO A 380 21.68 -45.41 -18.75
C PRO A 380 20.85 -44.13 -18.81
N GLY A 381 21.48 -42.94 -18.86
CA GLY A 381 20.78 -41.67 -19.04
C GLY A 381 19.98 -41.63 -20.35
N ALA A 382 20.56 -42.10 -21.45
CA ALA A 382 19.89 -42.18 -22.75
C ALA A 382 18.75 -43.20 -22.71
N SER A 383 18.93 -44.31 -21.98
CA SER A 383 17.87 -45.30 -21.75
C SER A 383 16.69 -44.70 -20.98
N ALA A 384 16.96 -43.88 -19.95
CA ALA A 384 15.93 -43.19 -19.19
C ALA A 384 15.20 -42.10 -20.01
N ILE A 385 15.93 -41.39 -20.87
CA ILE A 385 15.37 -40.33 -21.72
C ILE A 385 14.55 -40.90 -22.89
N PHE A 386 15.01 -41.93 -23.60
CA PHE A 386 14.32 -42.42 -24.81
C PHE A 386 13.54 -43.73 -24.62
N GLY A 387 13.76 -44.45 -23.52
CA GLY A 387 13.04 -45.70 -23.20
C GLY A 387 13.53 -46.94 -23.94
N TYR A 388 14.63 -46.84 -24.70
CA TYR A 388 15.27 -47.97 -25.38
C TYR A 388 16.37 -48.59 -24.52
N MET A 389 16.45 -49.92 -24.52
CA MET A 389 17.59 -50.63 -23.93
C MET A 389 18.78 -50.68 -24.91
N PRO A 390 20.04 -50.72 -24.43
CA PRO A 390 21.23 -50.76 -25.29
C PRO A 390 21.15 -51.84 -26.39
N ALA A 391 20.67 -53.04 -26.04
CA ALA A 391 20.54 -54.17 -26.97
C ALA A 391 19.55 -53.93 -28.12
N GLU A 392 18.63 -52.97 -27.99
CA GLU A 392 17.59 -52.69 -28.99
C GLU A 392 18.00 -51.59 -29.98
N ILE A 393 18.91 -50.71 -29.56
CA ILE A 393 19.22 -49.43 -30.22
C ILE A 393 20.64 -49.35 -30.78
N ILE A 394 21.61 -50.07 -30.18
CA ILE A 394 22.97 -50.18 -30.73
C ILE A 394 22.91 -50.81 -32.13
N GLY A 395 23.60 -50.18 -33.09
CA GLY A 395 23.60 -50.55 -34.52
C GLY A 395 22.52 -49.90 -35.38
N ARG A 396 21.51 -49.25 -34.77
CA ARG A 396 20.51 -48.45 -35.50
C ARG A 396 21.05 -47.05 -35.80
N ARG A 397 20.47 -46.39 -36.80
CA ARG A 397 20.82 -45.00 -37.16
C ARG A 397 20.31 -44.02 -36.11
N PHE A 398 21.10 -42.99 -35.80
CA PHE A 398 20.74 -41.93 -34.85
C PHE A 398 19.42 -41.23 -35.20
N ASP A 399 19.12 -41.07 -36.49
CA ASP A 399 17.89 -40.47 -37.04
C ASP A 399 16.60 -41.11 -36.48
N THR A 400 16.67 -42.35 -35.97
CA THR A 400 15.55 -43.06 -35.33
C THR A 400 15.02 -42.33 -34.09
N LEU A 401 15.90 -41.58 -33.40
CA LEU A 401 15.60 -40.84 -32.16
C LEU A 401 14.89 -39.50 -32.44
N CYS A 402 14.93 -39.01 -33.67
CA CYS A 402 14.26 -37.78 -34.07
C CYS A 402 12.80 -38.06 -34.43
N ALA A 403 11.90 -37.21 -33.96
CA ALA A 403 10.54 -37.12 -34.47
C ALA A 403 10.61 -36.40 -35.83
N VAL A 404 10.88 -37.14 -36.90
CA VAL A 404 10.90 -36.55 -38.26
C VAL A 404 9.49 -36.01 -38.57
N PRO A 405 9.34 -34.75 -39.03
CA PRO A 405 8.11 -34.31 -39.69
C PRO A 405 7.98 -35.11 -40.98
N THR A 406 6.97 -35.96 -41.06
CA THR A 406 6.49 -36.53 -42.33
C THR A 406 6.04 -35.39 -43.22
N ASP A 407 6.96 -34.83 -44.02
CA ASP A 407 6.67 -34.20 -45.30
C ASP A 407 7.95 -34.09 -46.14
N GLY A 408 8.07 -35.02 -47.09
CA GLY A 408 8.45 -34.73 -48.47
C GLY A 408 9.90 -34.46 -48.86
N ASP A 409 10.72 -33.77 -48.06
CA ASP A 409 12.03 -33.32 -48.53
C ASP A 409 13.20 -33.98 -47.81
N ALA A 410 14.07 -34.61 -48.60
CA ALA A 410 15.34 -35.21 -48.19
C ALA A 410 16.30 -34.11 -47.68
N ARG A 411 16.10 -33.67 -46.44
CA ARG A 411 17.12 -32.88 -45.74
C ARG A 411 18.34 -33.77 -45.46
N PRO A 412 19.57 -33.25 -45.61
CA PRO A 412 20.77 -33.92 -45.10
C PRO A 412 20.57 -34.24 -43.62
N SER A 413 21.14 -35.35 -43.14
CA SER A 413 20.92 -35.74 -41.74
C SER A 413 21.43 -34.62 -40.82
N MET A 414 20.79 -34.41 -39.67
CA MET A 414 21.20 -33.38 -38.70
C MET A 414 22.68 -33.51 -38.29
N LEU A 415 23.23 -34.73 -38.40
CA LEU A 415 24.65 -35.03 -38.22
C LEU A 415 25.53 -34.60 -39.39
N ASP A 416 25.03 -34.49 -40.61
CA ASP A 416 25.77 -34.00 -41.78
C ASP A 416 25.98 -32.48 -41.72
N ASP A 417 24.97 -31.74 -41.27
CA ASP A 417 25.09 -30.30 -40.98
C ASP A 417 26.02 -30.04 -39.78
N ALA A 418 25.87 -30.84 -38.72
CA ALA A 418 26.77 -30.80 -37.58
C ALA A 418 28.21 -31.16 -37.99
N ARG A 419 28.40 -32.18 -38.85
CA ARG A 419 29.71 -32.58 -39.41
C ARG A 419 30.37 -31.42 -40.14
N GLN A 420 29.62 -30.64 -40.93
CA GLN A 420 30.18 -29.50 -41.65
C GLN A 420 30.65 -28.39 -40.69
N ALA A 421 29.91 -28.17 -39.59
CA ALA A 421 30.26 -27.21 -38.54
C ALA A 421 31.38 -27.71 -37.59
N LEU A 422 31.52 -29.02 -37.41
CA LEU A 422 32.53 -29.70 -36.58
C LEU A 422 33.91 -29.81 -37.26
N LEU A 423 34.01 -29.53 -38.56
CA LEU A 423 35.28 -29.47 -39.32
C LEU A 423 36.13 -28.23 -38.98
N VAL A 424 35.60 -27.30 -38.18
CA VAL A 424 36.34 -26.13 -37.66
C VAL A 424 36.98 -26.49 -36.30
N PRO A 425 38.29 -26.22 -36.09
CA PRO A 425 38.96 -26.58 -34.84
C PRO A 425 38.30 -25.93 -33.61
N GLY A 426 37.72 -26.76 -32.71
CA GLY A 426 37.06 -26.32 -31.48
C GLY A 426 35.54 -26.21 -31.53
N GLY A 427 34.88 -26.62 -32.62
CA GLY A 427 33.43 -26.59 -32.74
C GLY A 427 32.74 -27.59 -31.81
N ALA A 428 31.96 -27.12 -30.85
CA ALA A 428 30.87 -27.88 -30.25
C ALA A 428 29.58 -27.24 -30.77
N VAL A 429 28.70 -28.03 -31.37
CA VAL A 429 27.45 -27.52 -31.94
C VAL A 429 26.33 -27.96 -31.02
N VAL A 430 25.62 -27.01 -30.43
CA VAL A 430 24.41 -27.28 -29.65
C VAL A 430 23.22 -27.03 -30.54
N VAL A 431 22.36 -28.03 -30.70
CA VAL A 431 21.13 -27.93 -31.51
C VAL A 431 19.96 -28.48 -30.71
N GLU A 432 18.81 -27.85 -30.82
CA GLU A 432 17.55 -28.36 -30.26
C GLU A 432 16.76 -29.09 -31.35
N PHE A 433 16.19 -30.26 -31.03
CA PHE A 433 15.27 -30.99 -31.91
C PHE A 433 14.17 -31.71 -31.12
N GLU A 434 13.12 -32.14 -31.82
CA GLU A 434 12.06 -32.97 -31.23
C GLU A 434 12.49 -34.45 -31.23
N GLY A 435 12.75 -34.99 -30.05
CA GLY A 435 13.05 -36.40 -29.85
C GLY A 435 11.78 -37.24 -29.76
N ARG A 436 11.87 -38.52 -30.12
CA ARG A 436 10.76 -39.49 -30.01
C ARG A 436 11.15 -40.64 -29.08
N ARG A 437 10.34 -40.87 -28.04
CA ARG A 437 10.49 -42.00 -27.11
C ARG A 437 9.95 -43.29 -27.72
N LYS A 438 10.33 -44.43 -27.14
CA LYS A 438 9.84 -45.78 -27.54
C LYS A 438 8.31 -45.92 -27.51
N ASN A 439 7.64 -45.20 -26.61
CA ASN A 439 6.17 -45.17 -26.48
C ASN A 439 5.48 -44.29 -27.55
N GLY A 440 6.24 -43.60 -28.41
CA GLY A 440 5.72 -42.69 -29.44
C GLY A 440 5.58 -41.23 -29.01
N GLU A 441 5.84 -40.89 -27.75
CA GLU A 441 5.79 -39.51 -27.23
C GLU A 441 6.94 -38.67 -27.81
N THR A 442 6.62 -37.45 -28.24
CA THR A 442 7.58 -36.46 -28.74
C THR A 442 7.92 -35.44 -27.66
N PHE A 443 9.17 -35.00 -27.58
CA PHE A 443 9.63 -34.05 -26.58
C PHE A 443 10.87 -33.26 -27.04
N PRO A 444 11.07 -32.02 -26.57
CA PRO A 444 12.23 -31.22 -26.95
C PRO A 444 13.51 -31.74 -26.30
N VAL A 445 14.52 -31.96 -27.15
CA VAL A 445 15.85 -32.44 -26.77
C VAL A 445 16.90 -31.39 -27.16
N GLU A 446 17.74 -31.01 -26.20
CA GLU A 446 18.97 -30.27 -26.46
C GLU A 446 20.09 -31.29 -26.72
N ALA A 447 20.75 -31.17 -27.87
CA ALA A 447 21.80 -32.07 -28.32
C ALA A 447 23.10 -31.31 -28.54
N SER A 448 24.14 -31.67 -27.79
CA SER A 448 25.48 -31.14 -27.97
C SER A 448 26.33 -32.15 -28.74
N PHE A 449 26.65 -31.79 -29.98
CA PHE A 449 27.45 -32.61 -30.89
C PHE A 449 28.94 -32.30 -30.74
N SER A 450 29.72 -33.37 -30.71
CA SER A 450 31.18 -33.37 -30.76
C SER A 450 31.64 -34.44 -31.74
N GLY A 451 32.76 -34.20 -32.43
CA GLY A 451 33.29 -35.12 -33.44
C GLY A 451 34.79 -35.26 -33.29
N TRP A 452 35.30 -36.47 -33.51
CA TRP A 452 36.74 -36.75 -33.47
C TRP A 452 37.13 -37.83 -34.47
N GLN A 453 38.41 -37.82 -34.86
CA GLN A 453 39.00 -38.89 -35.67
C GLN A 453 39.40 -40.05 -34.74
N GLY A 454 38.70 -41.18 -34.82
CA GLY A 454 39.01 -42.42 -34.10
C GLY A 454 39.90 -43.37 -34.93
N THR A 455 40.23 -44.54 -34.36
CA THR A 455 41.02 -45.59 -35.02
C THR A 455 40.27 -46.28 -36.17
N ASP A 456 38.94 -46.27 -36.13
CA ASP A 456 38.04 -46.92 -37.11
C ASP A 456 37.34 -45.93 -38.05
N GLY A 457 37.81 -44.67 -38.09
CA GLY A 457 37.22 -43.59 -38.87
C GLY A 457 36.71 -42.43 -38.02
N PHE A 458 35.96 -41.51 -38.63
CA PHE A 458 35.39 -40.34 -37.96
C PHE A 458 34.18 -40.78 -37.10
N GLN A 459 34.15 -40.37 -35.83
CA GLN A 459 33.11 -40.72 -34.87
C GLN A 459 32.45 -39.46 -34.30
N TYR A 460 31.20 -39.59 -33.88
CA TYR A 460 30.45 -38.51 -33.24
C TYR A 460 30.04 -38.91 -31.83
N GLY A 461 30.08 -37.95 -30.90
CA GLY A 461 29.54 -38.05 -29.55
C GLY A 461 28.49 -36.98 -29.34
N VAL A 462 27.33 -37.39 -28.81
CA VAL A 462 26.18 -36.53 -28.59
C VAL A 462 25.76 -36.63 -27.13
N ILE A 463 25.68 -35.49 -26.44
CA ILE A 463 25.04 -35.35 -25.14
C ILE A 463 23.62 -34.85 -25.36
N LEU A 464 22.63 -35.59 -24.86
CA LEU A 464 21.20 -35.38 -25.04
C LEU A 464 20.57 -35.02 -23.69
N ARG A 465 19.86 -33.90 -23.64
CA ARG A 465 19.11 -33.45 -22.45
C ARG A 465 17.65 -33.26 -22.78
N ASP A 466 16.79 -33.82 -21.94
CA ASP A 466 15.38 -33.50 -21.93
C ASP A 466 15.17 -32.11 -21.32
N ILE A 467 14.79 -31.15 -22.15
CA ILE A 467 14.56 -29.76 -21.72
C ILE A 467 13.08 -29.45 -21.48
N SER A 468 12.21 -30.47 -21.45
CA SER A 468 10.76 -30.32 -21.32
C SER A 468 10.36 -29.64 -20.01
N VAL A 469 11.03 -29.97 -18.89
CA VAL A 469 10.76 -29.34 -17.59
C VAL A 469 11.22 -27.88 -17.60
N ARG A 470 12.45 -27.62 -18.07
CA ARG A 470 13.03 -26.28 -18.18
C ARG A 470 12.16 -25.35 -19.03
N LYS A 471 11.70 -25.82 -20.20
CA LYS A 471 10.80 -25.06 -21.08
C LYS A 471 9.45 -24.79 -20.43
N ARG A 472 8.81 -25.79 -19.80
CA ARG A 472 7.53 -25.62 -19.09
C ARG A 472 7.63 -24.66 -17.91
N GLU A 473 8.71 -24.72 -17.13
CA GLU A 473 8.93 -23.81 -16.01
C GLU A 473 9.21 -22.38 -16.48
N ALA A 474 10.02 -22.21 -17.52
CA ALA A 474 10.27 -20.90 -18.13
C ALA A 474 8.99 -20.28 -18.71
N GLU A 475 8.17 -21.09 -19.41
CA GLU A 475 6.86 -20.66 -19.91
C GLU A 475 5.91 -20.29 -18.77
N ARG A 476 5.90 -21.07 -17.68
CA ARG A 476 5.08 -20.76 -16.50
C ARG A 476 5.52 -19.48 -15.79
N ILE A 477 6.82 -19.26 -15.64
CA ILE A 477 7.36 -18.03 -15.05
C ILE A 477 6.99 -16.83 -15.93
N ARG A 478 7.18 -16.95 -17.25
CA ARG A 478 6.78 -15.91 -18.21
C ARG A 478 5.28 -15.63 -18.12
N TYR A 479 4.45 -16.69 -18.11
CA TYR A 479 3.01 -16.56 -17.99
C TYR A 479 2.60 -15.82 -16.70
N LEU A 480 3.18 -16.16 -15.55
CA LEU A 480 2.90 -15.49 -14.27
C LEU A 480 3.44 -14.05 -14.19
N ALA A 481 4.50 -13.74 -14.94
CA ALA A 481 5.01 -12.37 -15.06
C ALA A 481 4.13 -11.49 -15.94
N GLU A 482 3.33 -12.09 -16.84
CA GLU A 482 2.49 -11.39 -17.82
C GLU A 482 0.98 -11.45 -17.51
N HIS A 483 0.54 -12.39 -16.67
CA HIS A 483 -0.89 -12.65 -16.42
C HIS A 483 -1.25 -12.66 -14.93
N ASP A 484 -2.48 -12.26 -14.62
CA ASP A 484 -3.09 -12.38 -13.29
C ASP A 484 -3.45 -13.84 -12.98
N ALA A 485 -2.95 -14.37 -11.87
CA ALA A 485 -3.14 -15.78 -11.53
C ALA A 485 -4.60 -16.18 -11.22
N LEU A 486 -5.45 -15.22 -10.81
CA LEU A 486 -6.84 -15.50 -10.46
C LEU A 486 -7.76 -15.53 -11.67
N THR A 487 -7.61 -14.54 -12.57
CA THR A 487 -8.51 -14.31 -13.71
C THR A 487 -7.92 -14.76 -15.05
N GLY A 488 -6.61 -15.02 -15.10
CA GLY A 488 -5.86 -15.37 -16.31
C GLY A 488 -5.80 -14.24 -17.35
N LEU A 489 -6.20 -13.02 -16.99
CA LEU A 489 -6.08 -11.82 -17.84
C LEU A 489 -4.64 -11.32 -17.86
N ALA A 490 -4.31 -10.40 -18.76
CA ALA A 490 -3.04 -9.68 -18.67
C ALA A 490 -2.94 -8.96 -17.31
N ASN A 491 -1.76 -8.92 -16.71
CA ASN A 491 -1.52 -8.14 -15.51
C ASN A 491 -1.08 -6.71 -15.87
N ARG A 492 -0.92 -5.85 -14.85
CA ARG A 492 -0.51 -4.46 -15.05
C ARG A 492 0.81 -4.30 -15.83
N PRO A 493 1.90 -5.04 -15.57
CA PRO A 493 3.10 -5.02 -16.40
C PRO A 493 2.84 -5.32 -17.88
N MET A 494 2.09 -6.38 -18.18
CA MET A 494 1.79 -6.76 -19.57
C MET A 494 0.94 -5.70 -20.28
N LEU A 495 -0.05 -5.12 -19.59
CA LEU A 495 -0.84 -4.01 -20.12
C LEU A 495 0.03 -2.80 -20.46
N HIS A 496 0.98 -2.45 -19.60
CA HIS A 496 1.86 -1.29 -19.81
C HIS A 496 2.73 -1.45 -21.05
N VAL A 497 3.35 -2.64 -21.22
CA VAL A 497 4.11 -2.97 -22.42
C VAL A 497 3.21 -2.86 -23.66
N ALA A 498 2.02 -3.46 -23.61
CA ALA A 498 1.14 -3.45 -24.76
C ALA A 498 0.56 -2.05 -25.09
N LEU A 499 0.28 -1.21 -24.09
CA LEU A 499 -0.08 0.19 -24.30
C LEU A 499 1.05 0.97 -24.98
N THR A 500 2.30 0.72 -24.57
CA THR A 500 3.48 1.36 -25.18
C THR A 500 3.60 0.98 -26.66
N ASP A 501 3.37 -0.30 -26.98
CA ASP A 501 3.37 -0.80 -28.36
C ASP A 501 2.22 -0.22 -29.19
N LEU A 502 1.01 -0.15 -28.62
CA LEU A 502 -0.17 0.45 -29.26
C LEU A 502 0.05 1.94 -29.55
N ILE A 503 0.56 2.71 -28.59
CA ILE A 503 0.86 4.14 -28.78
C ILE A 503 1.92 4.33 -29.87
N SER A 504 2.98 3.52 -29.86
CA SER A 504 4.04 3.57 -30.88
C SER A 504 3.56 3.17 -32.28
N ALA A 505 2.56 2.29 -32.37
CA ALA A 505 1.90 1.96 -33.63
C ALA A 505 0.95 3.08 -34.09
N ALA A 506 0.23 3.68 -33.14
CA ALA A 506 -0.75 4.73 -33.40
C ALA A 506 -0.09 6.05 -33.83
N GLU A 507 1.06 6.41 -33.25
CA GLU A 507 1.86 7.57 -33.66
C GLU A 507 2.29 7.47 -35.13
N ARG A 508 2.65 6.27 -35.61
CA ARG A 508 3.01 6.03 -37.02
C ARG A 508 1.81 6.12 -37.98
N ARG A 509 0.60 5.88 -37.48
CA ARG A 509 -0.65 5.84 -38.27
C ARG A 509 -1.50 7.10 -38.10
N SER A 510 -1.12 8.01 -37.20
CA SER A 510 -1.92 9.16 -36.77
C SER A 510 -3.32 8.75 -36.28
N CYS A 511 -3.41 7.66 -35.51
CA CYS A 511 -4.65 7.22 -34.87
C CYS A 511 -4.61 7.38 -33.34
N GLY A 512 -5.76 7.22 -32.69
CA GLY A 512 -5.90 7.28 -31.24
C GLY A 512 -5.82 5.91 -30.59
N VAL A 513 -5.42 5.87 -29.31
CA VAL A 513 -5.47 4.67 -28.46
C VAL A 513 -6.34 4.98 -27.26
N ALA A 514 -7.35 4.17 -27.00
CA ALA A 514 -8.22 4.31 -25.85
C ALA A 514 -7.84 3.31 -24.76
N LEU A 515 -7.73 3.81 -23.53
CA LEU A 515 -7.64 3.03 -22.31
C LEU A 515 -8.89 3.24 -21.48
N LEU A 516 -9.64 2.17 -21.26
CA LEU A 516 -10.76 2.14 -20.32
C LEU A 516 -10.26 1.51 -19.02
N VAL A 517 -10.40 2.20 -17.91
CA VAL A 517 -10.15 1.70 -16.55
C VAL A 517 -11.50 1.47 -15.88
N LEU A 518 -11.75 0.27 -15.39
CA LEU A 518 -13.03 -0.16 -14.87
C LEU A 518 -12.89 -0.54 -13.40
N GLY A 519 -13.84 -0.13 -12.57
CA GLY A 519 -13.91 -0.54 -11.17
C GLY A 519 -15.30 -1.09 -10.84
N LEU A 520 -15.36 -2.18 -10.07
CA LEU A 520 -16.63 -2.72 -9.61
C LEU A 520 -17.24 -1.82 -8.53
N ASP A 521 -18.54 -1.58 -8.64
CA ASP A 521 -19.28 -0.84 -7.62
C ASP A 521 -19.66 -1.78 -6.47
N GLY A 522 -19.34 -1.41 -5.23
CA GLY A 522 -19.72 -2.17 -4.03
C GLY A 522 -19.00 -3.51 -3.83
N PHE A 523 -17.88 -3.77 -4.51
CA PHE A 523 -17.15 -5.04 -4.37
C PHE A 523 -16.70 -5.34 -2.93
N GLN A 524 -16.32 -4.31 -2.17
CA GLN A 524 -15.96 -4.49 -0.76
C GLN A 524 -17.14 -4.99 0.08
N GLU A 525 -18.37 -4.57 -0.21
CA GLU A 525 -19.58 -5.07 0.46
C GLU A 525 -19.80 -6.56 0.16
N ILE A 526 -19.53 -7.00 -1.07
CA ILE A 526 -19.57 -8.42 -1.45
C ILE A 526 -18.57 -9.22 -0.61
N ASN A 527 -17.33 -8.74 -0.49
CA ASN A 527 -16.31 -9.40 0.33
C ASN A 527 -16.70 -9.44 1.81
N ASN A 528 -17.22 -8.33 2.35
CA ASN A 528 -17.61 -8.24 3.76
C ASN A 528 -18.79 -9.17 4.08
N MET A 529 -19.76 -9.30 3.18
CA MET A 529 -20.95 -10.13 3.42
C MET A 529 -20.73 -11.61 3.12
N LEU A 530 -19.92 -11.96 2.12
CA LEU A 530 -19.84 -13.32 1.56
C LEU A 530 -18.45 -13.94 1.64
N GLY A 531 -17.44 -13.17 2.08
CA GLY A 531 -16.05 -13.59 2.18
C GLY A 531 -15.28 -13.51 0.85
N HIS A 532 -13.95 -13.50 0.96
CA HIS A 532 -13.04 -13.34 -0.17
C HIS A 532 -13.18 -14.41 -1.25
N SER A 533 -13.49 -15.67 -0.88
CA SER A 533 -13.70 -16.74 -1.87
C SER A 533 -14.88 -16.49 -2.80
N ALA A 534 -15.92 -15.79 -2.32
CA ALA A 534 -17.05 -15.39 -3.16
C ALA A 534 -16.66 -14.20 -4.06
N GLY A 535 -15.89 -13.24 -3.53
CA GLY A 535 -15.29 -12.16 -4.31
C GLY A 535 -14.43 -12.68 -5.47
N ASP A 536 -13.61 -13.71 -5.23
CA ASP A 536 -12.78 -14.34 -6.25
C ASP A 536 -13.60 -14.92 -7.42
N LEU A 537 -14.75 -15.53 -7.13
CA LEU A 537 -15.66 -16.05 -8.16
C LEU A 537 -16.29 -14.91 -8.97
N VAL A 538 -16.64 -13.79 -8.31
CA VAL A 538 -17.15 -12.60 -8.99
C VAL A 538 -16.10 -12.02 -9.92
N LEU A 539 -14.85 -11.89 -9.47
CA LEU A 539 -13.74 -11.37 -10.28
C LEU A 539 -13.47 -12.24 -11.52
N ARG A 540 -13.57 -13.57 -11.40
CA ARG A 540 -13.49 -14.49 -12.55
C ARG A 540 -14.64 -14.30 -13.53
N ALA A 541 -15.87 -14.17 -13.03
CA ALA A 541 -17.06 -13.95 -13.88
C ALA A 541 -16.99 -12.60 -14.62
N VAL A 542 -16.47 -11.56 -13.96
CA VAL A 542 -16.21 -10.26 -14.59
C VAL A 542 -15.18 -10.39 -15.71
N ALA A 543 -14.06 -11.06 -15.43
CA ALA A 543 -13.01 -11.27 -16.42
C ALA A 543 -13.52 -12.02 -17.67
N GLU A 544 -14.35 -13.04 -17.47
CA GLU A 544 -14.97 -13.80 -18.57
C GLU A 544 -15.92 -12.94 -19.39
N ARG A 545 -16.77 -12.12 -18.73
CA ARG A 545 -17.67 -11.20 -19.43
C ARG A 545 -16.91 -10.11 -20.20
N LEU A 546 -15.87 -9.53 -19.62
CA LEU A 546 -15.05 -8.55 -20.35
C LEU A 546 -14.46 -9.17 -21.60
N ARG A 547 -13.90 -10.39 -21.53
CA ARG A 547 -13.39 -11.10 -22.72
C ARG A 547 -14.45 -11.37 -23.78
N SER A 548 -15.70 -11.62 -23.40
CA SER A 548 -16.76 -11.85 -24.39
C SER A 548 -17.24 -10.57 -25.06
N GLU A 549 -17.10 -9.42 -24.40
CA GLU A 549 -17.55 -8.12 -24.92
C GLU A 549 -16.53 -7.44 -25.84
N VAL A 550 -15.26 -7.81 -25.74
CA VAL A 550 -14.21 -7.34 -26.64
C VAL A 550 -13.75 -8.46 -27.57
N ASP A 551 -13.82 -8.18 -28.86
CA ASP A 551 -13.16 -8.99 -29.88
C ASP A 551 -11.65 -9.07 -29.57
N GLY A 552 -10.98 -10.15 -30.01
CA GLY A 552 -9.56 -10.45 -29.70
C GLY A 552 -8.51 -9.42 -30.18
N LYS A 553 -8.95 -8.22 -30.58
CA LYS A 553 -8.17 -7.05 -30.94
C LYS A 553 -7.90 -6.12 -29.75
N ALA A 554 -8.70 -6.20 -28.68
CA ALA A 554 -8.47 -5.41 -27.46
C ALA A 554 -7.74 -6.23 -26.40
N ILE A 555 -6.98 -5.54 -25.56
CA ILE A 555 -6.24 -6.15 -24.46
C ILE A 555 -7.00 -5.91 -23.17
N VAL A 556 -7.47 -7.00 -22.56
CA VAL A 556 -8.13 -6.99 -21.26
C VAL A 556 -7.14 -7.37 -20.18
N ALA A 557 -7.01 -6.50 -19.19
CA ALA A 557 -6.11 -6.68 -18.06
C ALA A 557 -6.82 -6.52 -16.71
N ARG A 558 -6.25 -7.13 -15.68
CA ARG A 558 -6.60 -6.85 -14.29
C ARG A 558 -5.46 -6.04 -13.66
N LEU A 559 -5.78 -4.89 -13.09
CA LEU A 559 -4.80 -3.96 -12.54
C LEU A 559 -4.45 -4.34 -11.10
N SER A 560 -5.45 -4.34 -10.23
CA SER A 560 -5.35 -4.70 -8.82
C SER A 560 -6.76 -4.85 -8.23
N GLY A 561 -6.95 -5.56 -7.12
CA GLY A 561 -8.23 -5.60 -6.41
C GLY A 561 -9.45 -5.88 -7.32
N ASP A 562 -10.36 -4.92 -7.39
CA ASP A 562 -11.58 -4.88 -8.21
C ASP A 562 -11.44 -4.03 -9.49
N GLU A 563 -10.22 -3.72 -9.90
CA GLU A 563 -9.93 -2.86 -11.05
C GLU A 563 -9.46 -3.67 -12.27
N PHE A 564 -10.08 -3.35 -13.40
CA PHE A 564 -9.80 -3.94 -14.71
C PHE A 564 -9.45 -2.83 -15.70
N ALA A 565 -8.84 -3.20 -16.83
CA ALA A 565 -8.55 -2.28 -17.90
C ALA A 565 -8.77 -2.93 -19.27
N ILE A 566 -9.19 -2.12 -20.24
CA ILE A 566 -9.27 -2.47 -21.66
C ILE A 566 -8.45 -1.45 -22.44
N ALA A 567 -7.44 -1.91 -23.19
CA ALA A 567 -6.71 -1.09 -24.14
C ALA A 567 -7.08 -1.49 -25.57
N ILE A 568 -7.39 -0.51 -26.42
CA ILE A 568 -7.83 -0.73 -27.80
C ILE A 568 -7.35 0.40 -28.73
N ASP A 569 -6.99 0.07 -29.97
CA ASP A 569 -6.80 1.05 -31.05
C ASP A 569 -8.18 1.63 -31.44
N CYS A 570 -8.33 2.96 -31.44
CA CYS A 570 -9.61 3.59 -31.76
C CYS A 570 -10.12 3.24 -33.16
N LEU A 571 -9.24 2.90 -34.11
CA LEU A 571 -9.66 2.42 -35.43
C LEU A 571 -10.26 1.01 -35.39
N GLU A 572 -9.83 0.19 -34.44
CA GLU A 572 -10.27 -1.18 -34.28
C GLU A 572 -11.53 -1.30 -33.43
N ALA A 573 -11.89 -0.25 -32.67
CA ALA A 573 -13.15 -0.17 -31.93
C ALA A 573 -14.39 -0.22 -32.84
N GLY A 574 -14.29 0.29 -34.08
CA GLY A 574 -15.39 0.27 -35.06
C GLY A 574 -16.58 1.18 -34.74
N GLU A 575 -16.59 1.81 -33.56
CA GLU A 575 -17.62 2.73 -33.04
C GLU A 575 -16.94 3.89 -32.26
N GLN A 576 -17.71 4.90 -31.83
CA GLN A 576 -17.12 5.97 -31.00
C GLN A 576 -16.74 5.43 -29.63
N ILE A 577 -15.62 5.90 -29.05
CA ILE A 577 -15.13 5.40 -27.77
C ILE A 577 -16.14 5.58 -26.62
N ALA A 578 -16.96 6.64 -26.67
CA ALA A 578 -18.06 6.84 -25.72
C ALA A 578 -19.11 5.71 -25.82
N GLU A 579 -19.51 5.35 -27.04
CA GLU A 579 -20.48 4.27 -27.31
C GLU A 579 -19.92 2.91 -26.87
N PHE A 580 -18.63 2.67 -27.14
CA PHE A 580 -17.93 1.46 -26.67
C PHE A 580 -17.89 1.38 -25.14
N ALA A 581 -17.53 2.46 -24.45
CA ALA A 581 -17.52 2.50 -22.99
C ALA A 581 -18.92 2.29 -22.39
N GLU A 582 -19.95 2.86 -23.02
CA GLU A 582 -21.34 2.66 -22.62
C GLU A 582 -21.80 1.21 -22.83
N ARG A 583 -21.46 0.60 -23.97
CA ARG A 583 -21.76 -0.81 -24.25
C ARG A 583 -21.14 -1.73 -23.20
N ILE A 584 -19.87 -1.50 -22.85
CA ILE A 584 -19.20 -2.25 -21.78
C ILE A 584 -19.95 -2.05 -20.45
N ALA A 585 -20.28 -0.82 -20.06
CA ALA A 585 -21.04 -0.56 -18.83
C ALA A 585 -22.42 -1.27 -18.82
N GLN A 586 -23.14 -1.23 -19.95
CA GLN A 586 -24.45 -1.86 -20.10
C GLN A 586 -24.40 -3.39 -20.03
N ALA A 587 -23.32 -4.03 -20.49
CA ALA A 587 -23.14 -5.49 -20.40
C ALA A 587 -23.15 -6.00 -18.93
N PHE A 588 -22.86 -5.14 -17.96
CA PHE A 588 -22.87 -5.48 -16.53
C PHE A 588 -24.21 -5.22 -15.83
N GLN A 589 -25.22 -4.68 -16.53
CA GLN A 589 -26.58 -4.60 -15.98
C GLN A 589 -27.23 -5.99 -15.82
N ALA A 590 -26.84 -6.96 -16.66
CA ALA A 590 -27.28 -8.35 -16.52
C ALA A 590 -26.57 -9.02 -15.34
N PRO A 591 -27.24 -9.88 -14.53
CA PRO A 591 -26.58 -10.60 -13.44
C PRO A 591 -25.41 -11.47 -13.93
N LEU A 592 -24.32 -11.50 -13.17
CA LEU A 592 -23.15 -12.37 -13.36
C LEU A 592 -23.37 -13.71 -12.66
N SER A 593 -23.14 -14.81 -13.38
CA SER A 593 -23.12 -16.15 -12.78
C SER A 593 -21.77 -16.38 -12.11
N ALA A 594 -21.72 -16.30 -10.78
CA ALA A 594 -20.51 -16.58 -9.99
C ALA A 594 -20.75 -17.78 -9.08
N GLY A 595 -20.20 -18.94 -9.43
CA GLY A 595 -20.45 -20.21 -8.74
C GLY A 595 -21.91 -20.66 -8.88
N LYS A 596 -22.63 -20.79 -7.76
CA LYS A 596 -24.05 -21.20 -7.72
C LYS A 596 -25.04 -20.03 -7.61
N ARG A 597 -24.56 -18.79 -7.57
CA ARG A 597 -25.39 -17.59 -7.34
C ARG A 597 -25.28 -16.62 -8.51
N GLN A 598 -26.31 -15.80 -8.66
CA GLN A 598 -26.27 -14.66 -9.56
C GLN A 598 -26.01 -13.38 -8.78
N HIS A 599 -25.06 -12.58 -9.25
CA HIS A 599 -24.65 -11.32 -8.63
C HIS A 599 -24.94 -10.17 -9.58
N ARG A 600 -25.67 -9.16 -9.13
CA ARG A 600 -25.74 -7.88 -9.85
C ARG A 600 -24.56 -7.03 -9.40
N VAL A 601 -23.69 -6.69 -10.34
CA VAL A 601 -22.48 -5.92 -10.08
C VAL A 601 -22.46 -4.78 -11.10
N GLY A 602 -22.55 -3.54 -10.62
CA GLY A 602 -22.32 -2.37 -11.45
C GLY A 602 -20.83 -2.18 -11.71
N ILE A 603 -20.49 -1.58 -12.85
CA ILE A 603 -19.13 -1.12 -13.14
C ILE A 603 -19.15 0.37 -13.44
N SER A 604 -18.20 1.08 -12.85
CA SER A 604 -17.88 2.45 -13.24
C SER A 604 -16.70 2.42 -14.20
N VAL A 605 -16.70 3.29 -15.22
CA VAL A 605 -15.68 3.28 -16.29
C VAL A 605 -15.05 4.67 -16.44
N GLY A 606 -13.73 4.74 -16.34
CA GLY A 606 -12.93 5.92 -16.71
C GLY A 606 -12.22 5.69 -18.03
N VAL A 607 -12.23 6.66 -18.93
CA VAL A 607 -11.61 6.52 -20.26
C VAL A 607 -10.54 7.59 -20.45
N ALA A 608 -9.36 7.20 -20.93
CA ALA A 608 -8.32 8.13 -21.39
C ALA A 608 -7.93 7.79 -22.83
N VAL A 609 -7.83 8.80 -23.70
CA VAL A 609 -7.59 8.61 -25.14
C VAL A 609 -6.32 9.34 -25.57
N TYR A 610 -5.33 8.62 -26.08
CA TYR A 610 -4.15 9.24 -26.68
C TYR A 610 -4.52 9.97 -27.99
N PRO A 611 -4.00 11.18 -28.25
CA PRO A 611 -3.01 11.91 -27.44
C PRO A 611 -3.60 12.87 -26.38
N GLU A 612 -4.90 13.18 -26.46
CA GLU A 612 -5.53 14.25 -25.65
C GLU A 612 -5.58 13.92 -24.15
N GLY A 613 -5.81 12.65 -23.80
CA GLY A 613 -5.87 12.13 -22.45
C GLY A 613 -4.54 11.59 -21.92
N GLY A 614 -3.41 11.77 -22.63
CA GLY A 614 -2.09 11.35 -22.17
C GLY A 614 -1.14 11.02 -23.33
N GLN A 615 0.17 11.26 -23.14
CA GLN A 615 1.18 11.05 -24.20
C GLN A 615 1.93 9.72 -24.09
N ASN A 616 1.86 9.05 -22.95
CA ASN A 616 2.51 7.76 -22.70
C ASN A 616 1.59 6.83 -21.89
N ALA A 617 1.99 5.57 -21.72
CA ALA A 617 1.19 4.57 -21.01
C ALA A 617 0.89 4.96 -19.55
N ASP A 618 1.83 5.60 -18.86
CA ASP A 618 1.65 6.03 -17.46
C ASP A 618 0.64 7.19 -17.35
N ASP A 619 0.67 8.15 -18.29
CA ASP A 619 -0.31 9.23 -18.36
C ASP A 619 -1.72 8.70 -18.63
N LEU A 620 -1.89 7.80 -19.61
CA LEU A 620 -3.18 7.17 -19.89
C LEU A 620 -3.71 6.41 -18.68
N LEU A 621 -2.86 5.62 -18.02
CA LEU A 621 -3.24 4.89 -16.80
C LEU A 621 -3.66 5.86 -15.70
N SER A 622 -2.88 6.90 -15.43
CA SER A 622 -3.17 7.90 -14.40
C SER A 622 -4.48 8.64 -14.68
N ASN A 623 -4.65 9.12 -15.92
CA ASN A 623 -5.83 9.87 -16.35
C ASN A 623 -7.09 9.00 -16.43
N GLY A 624 -6.93 7.72 -16.82
CA GLY A 624 -8.01 6.74 -16.77
C GLY A 624 -8.51 6.49 -15.35
N HIS A 625 -7.63 6.41 -14.35
CA HIS A 625 -8.05 6.31 -12.94
C HIS A 625 -8.74 7.59 -12.44
N LEU A 626 -8.25 8.77 -12.83
CA LEU A 626 -8.91 10.04 -12.50
C LEU A 626 -10.34 10.08 -13.05
N ALA A 627 -10.53 9.68 -14.31
CA ALA A 627 -11.85 9.57 -14.92
C ALA A 627 -12.72 8.51 -14.23
N LEU A 628 -12.15 7.37 -13.82
CA LEU A 628 -12.87 6.33 -13.08
C LEU A 628 -13.36 6.84 -11.72
N SER A 629 -12.50 7.57 -11.00
CA SER A 629 -12.86 8.21 -9.73
C SER A 629 -14.03 9.19 -9.92
N ARG A 630 -13.98 10.00 -11.00
CA ARG A 630 -15.07 10.91 -11.35
C ARG A 630 -16.36 10.16 -11.68
N ALA A 631 -16.28 9.04 -12.42
CA ALA A 631 -17.43 8.19 -12.71
C ALA A 631 -18.08 7.65 -11.43
N LYS A 632 -17.27 7.14 -10.48
CA LYS A 632 -17.76 6.65 -9.18
C LYS A 632 -18.42 7.76 -8.33
N ALA A 633 -17.99 9.01 -8.48
CA ALA A 633 -18.51 10.16 -7.71
C ALA A 633 -19.82 10.73 -8.29
N THR A 634 -19.96 10.82 -9.62
CA THR A 634 -21.14 11.44 -10.24
C THR A 634 -22.33 10.49 -10.27
N ARG A 635 -22.13 9.28 -10.82
CA ARG A 635 -23.18 8.26 -10.95
C ARG A 635 -22.53 6.88 -11.09
N ARG A 636 -22.65 6.04 -10.05
CA ARG A 636 -22.25 4.62 -10.14
C ARG A 636 -22.93 3.94 -11.33
N GLY A 637 -22.20 3.14 -12.07
CA GLY A 637 -22.68 2.54 -13.32
C GLY A 637 -22.58 3.44 -14.57
N SER A 638 -21.83 4.55 -14.53
CA SER A 638 -21.60 5.42 -15.68
C SER A 638 -20.17 5.34 -16.22
N HIS A 639 -19.95 5.92 -17.41
CA HIS A 639 -18.63 6.17 -17.96
C HIS A 639 -18.29 7.66 -17.90
N VAL A 640 -17.00 7.99 -17.78
CA VAL A 640 -16.48 9.36 -17.88
C VAL A 640 -15.24 9.33 -18.76
N ILE A 641 -15.17 10.22 -19.75
CA ILE A 641 -13.97 10.43 -20.56
C ILE A 641 -13.12 11.51 -19.90
N PHE A 642 -11.82 11.26 -19.82
CA PHE A 642 -10.88 12.19 -19.25
C PHE A 642 -10.78 13.45 -20.11
N GLU A 643 -11.00 14.59 -19.47
CA GLU A 643 -10.69 15.91 -20.00
C GLU A 643 -9.72 16.60 -19.06
N THR A 644 -8.88 17.50 -19.58
CA THR A 644 -7.95 18.29 -18.77
C THR A 644 -8.65 19.06 -17.65
N ALA A 645 -9.92 19.45 -17.85
CA ALA A 645 -10.76 20.09 -16.84
C ALA A 645 -10.96 19.22 -15.58
N ILE A 646 -11.03 17.89 -15.71
CA ILE A 646 -11.19 16.96 -14.57
C ILE A 646 -9.96 17.01 -13.67
N ARG A 647 -8.75 17.04 -14.26
CA ARG A 647 -7.50 17.17 -13.50
C ARG A 647 -7.46 18.54 -12.79
N GLN A 648 -7.80 19.60 -13.50
CA GLN A 648 -7.82 20.95 -12.93
C GLN A 648 -8.83 21.07 -11.78
N GLU A 649 -10.01 20.46 -11.89
CA GLU A 649 -11.02 20.42 -10.83
C GLU A 649 -10.50 19.72 -9.57
N LEU A 650 -9.79 18.60 -9.73
CA LEU A 650 -9.20 17.88 -8.59
C LEU A 650 -8.09 18.70 -7.92
N GLU A 651 -7.20 19.32 -8.68
CA GLU A 651 -6.15 20.19 -8.16
C GLU A 651 -6.74 21.41 -7.43
N ASN A 652 -7.78 22.03 -8.01
CA ASN A 652 -8.50 23.12 -7.38
C ASN A 652 -9.17 22.67 -6.07
N ARG A 653 -9.76 21.47 -6.06
CA ARG A 653 -10.40 20.90 -4.86
C ARG A 653 -9.39 20.64 -3.74
N LEU A 654 -8.25 20.04 -4.04
CA LEU A 654 -7.19 19.79 -3.06
C LEU A 654 -6.62 21.11 -2.51
N THR A 655 -6.44 22.10 -3.39
CA THR A 655 -6.03 23.45 -2.99
C THR A 655 -7.06 24.09 -2.06
N LEU A 656 -8.33 24.03 -2.44
CA LEU A 656 -9.45 24.56 -1.66
C LEU A 656 -9.58 23.87 -0.30
N GLU A 657 -9.42 22.55 -0.22
CA GLU A 657 -9.43 21.80 1.04
C GLU A 657 -8.28 22.21 1.97
N SER A 658 -7.07 22.37 1.43
CA SER A 658 -5.91 22.90 2.17
C SER A 658 -6.18 24.32 2.69
N GLU A 659 -6.75 25.19 1.86
CA GLU A 659 -7.08 26.56 2.25
C GLU A 659 -8.20 26.60 3.31
N LEU A 660 -9.21 25.75 3.22
CA LEU A 660 -10.28 25.63 4.21
C LEU A 660 -9.77 25.13 5.57
N ALA A 661 -8.79 24.22 5.58
CA ALA A 661 -8.14 23.79 6.82
C ALA A 661 -7.44 24.96 7.51
N LEU A 662 -6.69 25.77 6.74
CA LEU A 662 -6.05 26.99 7.24
C LEU A 662 -7.07 28.05 7.67
N ALA A 663 -8.17 28.20 6.94
CA ALA A 663 -9.24 29.13 7.28
C ALA A 663 -9.88 28.80 8.63
N ALA A 664 -10.09 27.51 8.90
CA ALA A 664 -10.60 27.02 10.19
C ALA A 664 -9.61 27.30 11.35
N ASP A 665 -8.30 27.25 11.10
CA ASP A 665 -7.26 27.55 12.10
C ASP A 665 -7.08 29.06 12.35
N ARG A 666 -7.26 29.87 11.30
CA ARG A 666 -7.03 31.31 11.34
C ARG A 666 -8.26 32.14 11.70
N GLY A 667 -9.41 31.51 11.87
CA GLY A 667 -10.66 32.21 12.16
C GLY A 667 -11.14 33.06 10.97
N GLU A 668 -11.01 32.55 9.75
CA GLU A 668 -11.42 33.24 8.52
C GLU A 668 -12.90 33.05 8.17
N PHE A 669 -13.64 32.28 8.97
CA PHE A 669 -15.09 32.12 8.83
C PHE A 669 -15.84 33.16 9.67
N GLU A 670 -16.97 33.61 9.15
CA GLU A 670 -17.90 34.49 9.86
C GLU A 670 -19.35 34.10 9.54
N LEU A 671 -20.28 34.39 10.46
CA LEU A 671 -21.70 34.15 10.27
C LEU A 671 -22.41 35.42 9.87
N PHE A 672 -23.15 35.33 8.77
CA PHE A 672 -24.12 36.34 8.37
C PHE A 672 -25.51 35.88 8.79
N TYR A 673 -26.38 36.83 9.11
CA TYR A 673 -27.72 36.57 9.59
C TYR A 673 -28.71 37.18 8.61
N GLN A 674 -29.65 36.36 8.14
CA GLN A 674 -30.74 36.81 7.28
C GLN A 674 -32.05 36.86 8.09
N PRO A 675 -32.80 37.98 8.08
CA PRO A 675 -34.00 38.10 8.90
C PRO A 675 -35.14 37.20 8.39
N GLN A 676 -35.77 36.50 9.32
CA GLN A 676 -37.05 35.82 9.15
C GLN A 676 -38.13 36.67 9.81
N VAL A 677 -39.16 37.03 9.04
CA VAL A 677 -40.23 37.90 9.50
C VAL A 677 -41.59 37.23 9.43
N ARG A 678 -42.51 37.67 10.29
CA ARG A 678 -43.92 37.33 10.14
C ARG A 678 -44.50 38.15 8.99
N LEU A 679 -45.06 37.48 7.99
CA LEU A 679 -45.49 38.14 6.75
C LEU A 679 -46.68 39.09 6.95
N ILE A 680 -47.50 38.89 7.99
CA ILE A 680 -48.71 39.70 8.22
C ILE A 680 -48.41 41.12 8.74
N ASP A 681 -47.39 41.27 9.59
CA ASP A 681 -47.08 42.53 10.29
C ASP A 681 -45.62 42.99 10.07
N GLY A 682 -44.79 42.17 9.43
CA GLY A 682 -43.37 42.45 9.17
C GLY A 682 -42.49 42.36 10.41
N SER A 683 -43.00 41.86 11.54
CA SER A 683 -42.22 41.73 12.77
C SER A 683 -41.11 40.68 12.63
N LEU A 684 -39.95 40.94 13.24
CA LEU A 684 -38.84 39.98 13.27
C LEU A 684 -39.20 38.80 14.17
N VAL A 685 -39.04 37.58 13.65
CA VAL A 685 -39.30 36.33 14.37
C VAL A 685 -38.00 35.54 14.59
N GLY A 686 -37.11 35.56 13.60
CA GLY A 686 -35.86 34.81 13.65
C GLY A 686 -34.80 35.34 12.71
N ALA A 687 -33.68 34.63 12.67
CA ALA A 687 -32.58 34.89 11.77
C ALA A 687 -31.94 33.57 11.33
N GLU A 688 -31.75 33.38 10.03
CA GLU A 688 -30.99 32.24 9.52
C GLU A 688 -29.49 32.56 9.56
N ALA A 689 -28.71 31.69 10.21
CA ALA A 689 -27.26 31.80 10.30
C ALA A 689 -26.59 31.16 9.08
N LEU A 690 -25.97 32.00 8.26
CA LEU A 690 -25.37 31.64 6.99
C LEU A 690 -23.86 31.86 7.05
N ILE A 691 -23.09 30.78 6.94
CA ILE A 691 -21.62 30.84 6.94
C ILE A 691 -21.10 31.65 5.74
N ARG A 692 -20.05 32.43 5.97
CA ARG A 692 -19.26 33.13 4.95
C ARG A 692 -17.79 32.85 5.21
N TRP A 693 -17.03 32.71 4.12
CA TRP A 693 -15.57 32.60 4.21
C TRP A 693 -14.93 33.88 3.71
N ARG A 694 -14.23 34.57 4.61
CA ARG A 694 -13.49 35.78 4.32
C ARG A 694 -12.05 35.43 3.98
N HIS A 695 -11.83 35.03 2.74
CA HIS A 695 -10.51 34.68 2.23
C HIS A 695 -9.58 35.91 2.17
N PRO A 696 -8.33 35.82 2.63
CA PRO A 696 -7.41 36.96 2.69
C PRO A 696 -7.11 37.59 1.31
N VAL A 697 -7.17 36.78 0.25
CA VAL A 697 -6.89 37.22 -1.14
C VAL A 697 -8.16 37.35 -2.00
N ARG A 698 -9.17 36.51 -1.76
CA ARG A 698 -10.36 36.41 -2.64
C ARG A 698 -11.55 37.23 -2.11
N GLY A 699 -11.44 37.77 -0.89
CA GLY A 699 -12.57 38.38 -0.21
C GLY A 699 -13.60 37.32 0.18
N TYR A 700 -14.89 37.63 0.02
CA TYR A 700 -15.96 36.71 0.37
C TYR A 700 -16.13 35.60 -0.66
N VAL A 701 -15.82 34.37 -0.25
CA VAL A 701 -16.07 33.17 -1.04
C VAL A 701 -17.47 32.64 -0.72
N SER A 702 -18.24 32.32 -1.76
CA SER A 702 -19.62 31.86 -1.63
C SER A 702 -19.69 30.46 -1.01
N PRO A 703 -20.64 30.16 -0.11
CA PRO A 703 -20.89 28.81 0.38
C PRO A 703 -21.08 27.77 -0.73
N ALA A 704 -21.68 28.17 -1.87
CA ALA A 704 -21.85 27.27 -3.01
C ALA A 704 -20.52 26.78 -3.61
N GLU A 705 -19.42 27.52 -3.43
CA GLU A 705 -18.09 27.15 -3.92
C GLU A 705 -17.37 26.20 -2.94
N PHE A 706 -17.49 26.43 -1.63
CA PHE A 706 -16.68 25.70 -0.64
C PHE A 706 -17.44 24.63 0.16
N MET A 707 -18.76 24.77 0.36
CA MET A 707 -19.54 23.79 1.12
C MET A 707 -19.53 22.37 0.51
N PRO A 708 -19.55 22.18 -0.84
CA PRO A 708 -19.42 20.85 -1.42
C PRO A 708 -18.10 20.14 -1.04
N VAL A 709 -17.02 20.91 -0.91
CA VAL A 709 -15.71 20.41 -0.47
C VAL A 709 -15.72 20.16 1.04
N VAL A 710 -16.27 21.08 1.83
CA VAL A 710 -16.41 20.92 3.29
C VAL A 710 -17.19 19.65 3.63
N ASN A 711 -18.37 19.46 3.04
CA ASN A 711 -19.28 18.33 3.33
C ASN A 711 -18.70 16.94 3.04
N THR A 712 -17.66 16.86 2.20
CA THR A 712 -17.02 15.61 1.82
C THR A 712 -15.62 15.44 2.40
N SER A 713 -15.12 16.44 3.13
CA SER A 713 -13.80 16.43 3.78
C SER A 713 -13.91 16.14 5.27
N ALA A 714 -12.78 15.82 5.89
CA ALA A 714 -12.69 15.66 7.35
C ALA A 714 -12.93 16.98 8.12
N LEU A 715 -12.97 18.13 7.43
CA LEU A 715 -13.23 19.44 8.04
C LEU A 715 -14.72 19.69 8.33
N SER A 716 -15.62 18.90 7.75
CA SER A 716 -17.07 19.11 7.85
C SER A 716 -17.55 19.27 9.29
N GLU A 717 -17.20 18.33 10.16
CA GLU A 717 -17.62 18.32 11.57
C GLU A 717 -17.05 19.54 12.32
N ARG A 718 -15.78 19.86 12.08
CA ARG A 718 -15.11 21.00 12.73
C ARG A 718 -15.81 22.32 12.39
N ILE A 719 -16.10 22.54 11.10
CA ILE A 719 -16.77 23.77 10.63
C ILE A 719 -18.21 23.81 11.15
N ALA A 720 -18.94 22.71 11.08
CA ALA A 720 -20.33 22.65 11.53
C ALA A 720 -20.47 22.90 13.04
N ASN A 721 -19.56 22.36 13.86
CA ASN A 721 -19.51 22.65 15.29
C ASN A 721 -19.21 24.12 15.58
N TRP A 722 -18.27 24.72 14.82
CA TRP A 722 -17.98 26.15 14.93
C TRP A 722 -19.19 27.02 14.56
N VAL A 723 -19.95 26.66 13.52
CA VAL A 723 -21.20 27.35 13.13
C VAL A 723 -22.21 27.27 14.27
N MET A 724 -22.49 26.06 14.79
CA MET A 724 -23.45 25.89 15.89
C MET A 724 -23.06 26.71 17.12
N GLU A 725 -21.79 26.65 17.51
CA GLU A 725 -21.30 27.35 18.68
C GLU A 725 -21.38 28.88 18.53
N THR A 726 -20.98 29.39 17.37
CA THR A 726 -20.98 30.84 17.09
C THR A 726 -22.41 31.38 17.01
N ALA A 727 -23.32 30.67 16.34
CA ALA A 727 -24.72 31.04 16.23
C ALA A 727 -25.42 31.02 17.60
N CYS A 728 -25.20 29.98 18.41
CA CYS A 728 -25.80 29.90 19.75
C CYS A 728 -25.29 31.01 20.69
N ARG A 729 -23.99 31.34 20.64
CA ARG A 729 -23.45 32.48 21.40
C ARG A 729 -24.08 33.80 20.97
N GLN A 730 -24.26 34.02 19.66
CA GLN A 730 -24.88 35.24 19.15
C GLN A 730 -26.36 35.33 19.55
N ALA A 731 -27.11 34.24 19.43
CA ALA A 731 -28.50 34.16 19.85
C ALA A 731 -28.64 34.47 21.36
N ARG A 732 -27.72 33.96 22.19
CA ARG A 732 -27.70 34.25 23.62
C ARG A 732 -27.41 35.72 23.90
N ALA A 733 -26.51 36.36 23.14
CA ALA A 733 -26.23 37.77 23.29
C ALA A 733 -27.46 38.64 22.97
N TRP A 734 -28.23 38.28 21.95
CA TRP A 734 -29.51 38.93 21.65
C TRP A 734 -30.54 38.72 22.75
N GLU A 735 -30.67 37.50 23.28
CA GLU A 735 -31.57 37.17 24.38
C GLU A 735 -31.26 37.98 25.65
N LEU A 736 -29.98 38.07 26.04
CA LEU A 736 -29.53 38.87 27.19
C LEU A 736 -29.79 40.37 27.00
N SER A 737 -29.87 40.83 25.75
CA SER A 737 -30.20 42.21 25.39
C SER A 737 -31.71 42.46 25.32
N GLY A 738 -32.54 41.48 25.72
CA GLY A 738 -34.00 41.56 25.73
C GLY A 738 -34.68 41.16 24.41
N ASN A 739 -33.92 40.67 23.43
CA ASN A 739 -34.43 40.31 22.12
C ASN A 739 -34.49 38.78 21.96
N ASN A 740 -35.69 38.21 22.00
CA ASN A 740 -35.91 36.77 21.84
C ASN A 740 -35.98 36.39 20.36
N VAL A 741 -34.85 36.51 19.65
CA VAL A 741 -34.73 36.17 18.23
C VAL A 741 -34.32 34.70 18.08
N ARG A 742 -35.13 33.92 17.37
CA ARG A 742 -34.78 32.53 17.02
C ARG A 742 -33.65 32.50 16.00
N VAL A 743 -32.67 31.63 16.16
CA VAL A 743 -31.58 31.44 15.19
C VAL A 743 -31.66 30.07 14.56
N ALA A 744 -31.80 30.05 13.23
CA ALA A 744 -31.87 28.84 12.43
C ALA A 744 -30.49 28.46 11.88
N ILE A 745 -30.15 27.17 11.93
CA ILE A 745 -28.85 26.63 11.51
C ILE A 745 -29.06 25.39 10.65
N ASN A 746 -28.44 25.38 9.48
CA ASN A 746 -28.39 24.23 8.59
C ASN A 746 -27.57 23.07 9.17
N LEU A 747 -28.16 21.89 9.26
CA LEU A 747 -27.49 20.68 9.74
C LEU A 747 -26.68 20.02 8.61
N SER A 748 -25.42 19.67 8.89
CA SER A 748 -24.62 18.90 7.92
C SER A 748 -24.84 17.39 8.08
N PRO A 749 -24.94 16.60 6.99
CA PRO A 749 -25.06 15.14 7.07
C PRO A 749 -23.93 14.46 7.86
N SER A 750 -22.72 15.05 7.87
CA SER A 750 -21.57 14.52 8.59
C SER A 750 -21.79 14.47 10.11
N GLN A 751 -22.53 15.43 10.66
CA GLN A 751 -22.82 15.53 12.11
C GLN A 751 -23.78 14.44 12.60
N LEU A 752 -24.54 13.79 11.71
CA LEU A 752 -25.32 12.60 12.04
C LEU A 752 -24.44 11.36 12.18
N GLN A 753 -23.36 11.29 11.41
CA GLN A 753 -22.46 10.15 11.36
C GLN A 753 -21.46 10.20 12.53
N SER A 754 -21.02 11.40 12.93
CA SER A 754 -20.06 11.61 14.00
C SER A 754 -20.71 11.66 15.40
N GLY A 755 -20.90 10.48 16.00
CA GLY A 755 -21.28 10.38 17.43
C GLY A 755 -22.75 10.66 17.75
N ASP A 756 -23.01 11.30 18.89
CA ASP A 756 -24.35 11.58 19.43
C ASP A 756 -24.65 13.09 19.37
N LEU A 757 -25.20 13.55 18.24
CA LEU A 757 -25.55 14.95 18.01
C LEU A 757 -26.49 15.53 19.08
N ALA A 758 -27.44 14.74 19.60
CA ALA A 758 -28.36 15.23 20.63
C ALA A 758 -27.62 15.56 21.93
N HIS A 759 -26.59 14.77 22.27
CA HIS A 759 -25.71 15.09 23.40
C HIS A 759 -24.88 16.35 23.13
N SER A 760 -24.33 16.50 21.92
CA SER A 760 -23.57 17.70 21.54
C SER A 760 -24.41 18.98 21.60
N VAL A 761 -25.66 18.92 21.13
CA VAL A 761 -26.61 20.06 21.22
C VAL A 761 -26.95 20.37 22.68
N ALA A 762 -27.20 19.35 23.51
CA ALA A 762 -27.44 19.56 24.94
C ALA A 762 -26.25 20.25 25.63
N ALA A 763 -25.03 19.75 25.40
CA ALA A 763 -23.81 20.34 25.95
C ALA A 763 -23.59 21.79 25.46
N LEU A 764 -23.93 22.08 24.20
CA LEU A 764 -23.83 23.42 23.64
C LEU A 764 -24.83 24.39 24.28
N LEU A 765 -26.08 23.97 24.48
CA LEU A 765 -27.11 24.77 25.16
C LEU A 765 -26.72 25.04 26.62
N GLU A 766 -26.18 24.03 27.33
CA GLU A 766 -25.66 24.20 28.69
C GLU A 766 -24.49 25.19 28.74
N THR A 767 -23.55 25.09 27.78
CA THR A 767 -22.34 25.93 27.74
C THR A 767 -22.65 27.38 27.36
N THR A 768 -23.58 27.59 26.41
CA THR A 768 -23.98 28.93 25.96
C THR A 768 -25.03 29.56 26.85
N GLY A 769 -25.84 28.76 27.54
CA GLY A 769 -26.98 29.22 28.34
C GLY A 769 -28.15 29.74 27.50
N LEU A 770 -28.18 29.44 26.19
CA LEU A 770 -29.26 29.82 25.28
C LEU A 770 -30.55 29.08 25.66
N THR A 771 -31.68 29.80 25.69
CA THR A 771 -32.99 29.14 25.82
C THR A 771 -33.23 28.21 24.62
N PRO A 772 -33.49 26.90 24.83
CA PRO A 772 -33.54 25.92 23.74
C PRO A 772 -34.52 26.26 22.60
N SER A 773 -35.64 26.91 22.91
CA SER A 773 -36.65 27.30 21.91
C SER A 773 -36.20 28.40 20.95
N LEU A 774 -35.07 29.05 21.23
CA LEU A 774 -34.44 30.04 20.35
C LEU A 774 -33.44 29.40 19.36
N LEU A 775 -33.15 28.10 19.49
CA LEU A 775 -32.37 27.35 18.51
C LEU A 775 -33.31 26.59 17.58
N GLU A 776 -33.06 26.72 16.28
CA GLU A 776 -33.76 26.01 15.23
C GLU A 776 -32.74 25.30 14.33
N ILE A 777 -32.99 24.01 14.06
CA ILE A 777 -32.13 23.19 13.20
C ILE A 777 -32.89 22.88 11.92
N GLU A 778 -32.26 23.20 10.79
CA GLU A 778 -32.80 22.99 9.45
C GLU A 778 -32.19 21.73 8.83
N VAL A 779 -33.04 20.86 8.28
CA VAL A 779 -32.65 19.53 7.82
C VAL A 779 -33.15 19.25 6.42
N THR A 780 -32.28 18.75 5.56
CA THR A 780 -32.64 18.37 4.19
C THR A 780 -33.16 16.94 4.13
N GLU A 781 -33.76 16.56 2.99
CA GLU A 781 -34.30 15.21 2.77
C GLU A 781 -33.23 14.10 2.94
N ASP A 782 -32.02 14.31 2.40
CA ASP A 782 -30.93 13.32 2.41
C ASP A 782 -30.54 12.87 3.82
N ILE A 783 -30.66 13.78 4.79
CA ILE A 783 -30.39 13.53 6.22
C ILE A 783 -31.40 12.53 6.79
N LEU A 784 -32.67 12.61 6.37
CA LEU A 784 -33.75 11.78 6.89
C LEU A 784 -33.82 10.40 6.23
N LEU A 785 -33.23 10.24 5.04
CA LEU A 785 -33.12 8.95 4.34
C LEU A 785 -32.02 8.03 4.93
N HIS A 786 -31.11 8.57 5.74
CA HIS A 786 -30.00 7.83 6.32
C HIS A 786 -30.41 7.14 7.64
N ASP A 787 -30.28 5.82 7.75
CA ASP A 787 -30.52 5.04 8.99
C ASP A 787 -31.77 5.51 9.79
N GLU A 788 -32.95 5.39 9.17
CA GLU A 788 -34.24 5.96 9.59
C GLU A 788 -34.53 5.83 11.10
N ARG A 789 -34.24 4.67 11.71
CA ARG A 789 -34.54 4.42 13.13
C ARG A 789 -33.64 5.26 14.04
N ARG A 790 -32.34 5.29 13.75
CA ARG A 790 -31.36 6.04 14.54
C ARG A 790 -31.64 7.55 14.45
N VAL A 791 -31.92 8.04 13.25
CA VAL A 791 -32.21 9.46 13.01
C VAL A 791 -33.51 9.87 13.69
N LEU A 792 -34.56 9.04 13.65
CA LEU A 792 -35.81 9.32 14.35
C LEU A 792 -35.62 9.47 15.87
N ASP A 793 -34.86 8.57 16.49
CA ASP A 793 -34.58 8.63 17.93
C ASP A 793 -33.75 9.86 18.30
N LEU A 794 -32.81 10.26 17.42
CA LEU A 794 -32.03 11.48 17.57
C LEU A 794 -32.90 12.74 17.57
N PHE A 795 -33.78 12.90 16.58
CA PHE A 795 -34.65 14.08 16.48
C PHE A 795 -35.62 14.18 17.66
N LYS A 796 -36.16 13.05 18.13
CA LYS A 796 -36.98 13.04 19.36
C LYS A 796 -36.20 13.55 20.56
N ARG A 797 -34.93 13.16 20.71
CA ARG A 797 -34.08 13.63 21.79
C ARG A 797 -33.78 15.12 21.69
N ILE A 798 -33.51 15.62 20.48
CA ILE A 798 -33.29 17.06 20.23
C ILE A 798 -34.56 17.87 20.55
N GLN A 799 -35.73 17.41 20.10
CA GLN A 799 -37.00 18.07 20.40
C GLN A 799 -37.32 18.06 21.91
N ASN A 800 -36.99 16.97 22.61
CA ASN A 800 -37.14 16.90 24.08
C ASN A 800 -36.25 17.89 24.84
N LEU A 801 -35.18 18.43 24.22
CA LEU A 801 -34.42 19.54 24.78
C LEU A 801 -35.15 20.88 24.64
N GLY A 802 -36.17 20.96 23.79
CA GLY A 802 -36.92 22.19 23.45
C GLY A 802 -36.40 22.91 22.22
N VAL A 803 -35.50 22.28 21.44
CA VAL A 803 -34.96 22.81 20.17
C VAL A 803 -35.96 22.54 19.04
N ARG A 804 -36.13 23.51 18.13
CA ARG A 804 -37.02 23.36 16.97
C ARG A 804 -36.31 22.67 15.81
N ALA A 805 -37.05 21.87 15.05
CA ALA A 805 -36.57 21.22 13.83
C ALA A 805 -37.45 21.57 12.63
N LEU A 806 -36.85 22.18 11.61
CA LEU A 806 -37.51 22.54 10.35
C LEU A 806 -36.96 21.71 9.21
N PHE A 807 -37.84 21.26 8.32
CA PHE A 807 -37.44 20.58 7.10
C PHE A 807 -37.17 21.62 6.00
N ASP A 808 -35.97 21.57 5.42
CA ASP A 808 -35.50 22.52 4.40
C ASP A 808 -35.67 21.98 2.96
N ASP A 809 -35.63 22.88 1.98
CA ASP A 809 -35.73 22.59 0.54
C ASP A 809 -36.98 21.78 0.13
N PHE A 810 -38.14 22.01 0.77
CA PHE A 810 -39.33 21.23 0.47
C PHE A 810 -39.85 21.47 -0.96
N GLY A 811 -39.86 20.40 -1.77
CA GLY A 811 -40.43 20.37 -3.12
C GLY A 811 -39.44 20.14 -4.25
N THR A 812 -38.13 20.20 -4.01
CA THR A 812 -37.09 20.01 -5.04
C THR A 812 -36.65 18.55 -5.21
N GLY A 813 -37.05 17.65 -4.29
CA GLY A 813 -36.74 16.22 -4.27
C GLY A 813 -37.98 15.29 -4.29
N TYR A 814 -37.77 13.99 -4.10
CA TYR A 814 -38.83 12.97 -4.02
C TYR A 814 -39.40 12.84 -2.60
N ALA A 815 -39.56 13.96 -1.89
CA ALA A 815 -39.96 14.00 -0.50
C ALA A 815 -41.20 13.13 -0.25
N SER A 816 -40.99 11.96 0.36
CA SER A 816 -42.09 11.07 0.69
C SER A 816 -42.87 11.71 1.83
N LEU A 817 -44.14 12.06 1.60
CA LEU A 817 -45.10 12.47 2.64
C LEU A 817 -45.11 11.53 3.87
N SER A 818 -44.65 10.30 3.69
CA SER A 818 -44.45 9.33 4.77
C SER A 818 -43.42 9.77 5.81
N TYR A 819 -42.39 10.54 5.45
CA TYR A 819 -41.36 11.04 6.37
C TYR A 819 -41.83 12.24 7.18
N LEU A 820 -42.53 13.20 6.56
CA LEU A 820 -43.14 14.32 7.27
C LEU A 820 -44.08 13.86 8.39
N LYS A 821 -44.77 12.73 8.18
CA LYS A 821 -45.64 12.13 9.21
C LYS A 821 -44.86 11.42 10.33
N LYS A 822 -43.67 10.90 10.05
CA LYS A 822 -42.90 10.05 10.97
C LYS A 822 -41.98 10.86 11.88
N PHE A 823 -41.33 11.89 11.33
CA PHE A 823 -40.36 12.68 12.07
C PHE A 823 -41.04 13.80 12.89
N PRO A 824 -40.55 14.07 14.11
CA PRO A 824 -41.08 15.15 14.93
C PRO A 824 -40.53 16.50 14.45
N LEU A 825 -41.15 17.06 13.41
CA LEU A 825 -40.81 18.36 12.85
C LEU A 825 -41.75 19.44 13.40
N ASP A 826 -41.25 20.66 13.52
CA ASP A 826 -42.03 21.84 13.95
C ASP A 826 -42.45 22.72 12.77
N GLY A 827 -41.75 22.62 11.63
CA GLY A 827 -42.05 23.42 10.46
C GLY A 827 -41.43 22.93 9.15
N LEU A 828 -41.78 23.62 8.07
CA LEU A 828 -41.38 23.36 6.69
C LEU A 828 -40.91 24.66 6.04
N LYS A 829 -39.78 24.62 5.34
CA LYS A 829 -39.28 25.71 4.52
C LYS A 829 -39.57 25.42 3.05
N ILE A 830 -40.20 26.36 2.36
CA ILE A 830 -40.49 26.28 0.93
C ILE A 830 -39.29 26.84 0.17
N ASP A 831 -38.68 26.01 -0.67
CA ASP A 831 -37.51 26.38 -1.47
C ASP A 831 -37.76 27.62 -2.33
N ARG A 832 -36.74 28.48 -2.41
CA ARG A 832 -36.71 29.68 -3.25
C ARG A 832 -37.15 29.41 -4.70
N SER A 833 -36.86 28.25 -5.28
CA SER A 833 -37.20 27.91 -6.66
C SER A 833 -38.70 28.02 -6.96
N PHE A 834 -39.55 27.77 -5.96
CA PHE A 834 -41.01 27.88 -6.10
C PHE A 834 -41.55 29.27 -5.74
N VAL A 835 -40.78 30.09 -5.02
CA VAL A 835 -41.20 31.42 -4.55
C VAL A 835 -40.68 32.54 -5.45
N PHE A 836 -39.50 32.34 -6.05
CA PHE A 836 -38.87 33.32 -6.91
C PHE A 836 -39.72 33.59 -8.15
N GLY A 837 -40.21 34.83 -8.28
CA GLY A 837 -41.05 35.22 -9.41
C GLY A 837 -42.47 34.63 -9.39
N LEU A 838 -42.96 34.19 -8.22
CA LEU A 838 -44.28 33.57 -8.04
C LEU A 838 -45.43 34.42 -8.59
N LEU A 839 -46.21 33.85 -9.53
CA LEU A 839 -47.38 34.48 -10.16
C LEU A 839 -48.65 33.73 -9.78
N ALA A 840 -49.79 34.42 -9.71
CA ALA A 840 -51.05 33.87 -9.20
C ALA A 840 -51.62 32.65 -9.98
N ASN A 841 -51.15 32.40 -11.21
CA ASN A 841 -51.62 31.32 -12.10
C ASN A 841 -50.48 30.39 -12.58
N SER A 842 -49.36 30.28 -11.85
CA SER A 842 -48.28 29.35 -12.20
C SER A 842 -48.44 27.99 -11.52
N ASP A 843 -47.78 26.96 -12.08
CA ASP A 843 -47.67 25.65 -11.45
C ASP A 843 -47.00 25.76 -10.06
N ASP A 844 -46.05 26.69 -9.90
CA ASP A 844 -45.41 26.99 -8.61
C ASP A 844 -46.41 27.47 -7.55
N ALA A 845 -47.43 28.27 -7.92
CA ALA A 845 -48.46 28.70 -6.99
C ALA A 845 -49.35 27.54 -6.51
N ALA A 846 -49.58 26.54 -7.36
CA ALA A 846 -50.28 25.33 -6.96
C ALA A 846 -49.44 24.49 -5.98
N ILE A 847 -48.13 24.38 -6.20
CA ILE A 847 -47.19 23.68 -5.31
C ILE A 847 -47.13 24.40 -3.95
N VAL A 848 -46.85 25.70 -3.94
CA VAL A 848 -46.79 26.54 -2.73
C VAL A 848 -48.10 26.47 -1.95
N GLY A 849 -49.25 26.65 -2.61
CA GLY A 849 -50.56 26.57 -1.97
C GLY A 849 -50.86 25.19 -1.37
N SER A 850 -50.46 24.11 -2.07
CA SER A 850 -50.61 22.74 -1.58
C SER A 850 -49.72 22.47 -0.36
N THR A 851 -48.48 22.94 -0.38
CA THR A 851 -47.55 22.83 0.76
C THR A 851 -48.07 23.57 1.98
N ILE A 852 -48.58 24.81 1.82
CA ILE A 852 -49.19 25.56 2.93
C ILE A 852 -50.41 24.82 3.49
N GLY A 853 -51.27 24.29 2.61
CA GLY A 853 -52.43 23.51 3.02
C GLY A 853 -52.08 22.24 3.80
N LEU A 854 -51.08 21.48 3.33
CA LEU A 854 -50.57 20.28 3.98
C LEU A 854 -49.99 20.61 5.37
N SER A 855 -49.18 21.66 5.46
CA SER A 855 -48.52 22.06 6.69
C SER A 855 -49.53 22.40 7.78
N LYS A 856 -50.61 23.13 7.43
CA LYS A 856 -51.72 23.43 8.35
C LYS A 856 -52.42 22.17 8.86
N GLN A 857 -52.60 21.16 8.01
CA GLN A 857 -53.22 19.88 8.42
C GLN A 857 -52.32 19.05 9.34
N LEU A 858 -51.00 19.19 9.20
CA LEU A 858 -50.01 18.52 10.05
C LEU A 858 -49.63 19.32 11.30
N GLY A 859 -50.11 20.57 11.42
CA GLY A 859 -49.77 21.46 12.53
C GLY A 859 -48.34 22.01 12.46
N LEU A 860 -47.77 22.12 11.25
CA LEU A 860 -46.41 22.60 10.99
C LEU A 860 -46.42 24.07 10.59
N THR A 861 -45.47 24.85 11.11
CA THR A 861 -45.23 26.24 10.66
C THR A 861 -44.59 26.25 9.27
N VAL A 862 -44.91 27.24 8.44
CA VAL A 862 -44.36 27.37 7.09
C VAL A 862 -43.55 28.65 6.96
N VAL A 863 -42.31 28.51 6.48
CA VAL A 863 -41.41 29.61 6.14
C VAL A 863 -41.20 29.61 4.62
N ALA A 864 -41.53 30.70 3.93
CA ALA A 864 -41.25 30.84 2.51
C ALA A 864 -39.92 31.55 2.26
N GLU A 865 -39.05 30.96 1.44
CA GLU A 865 -37.73 31.53 1.13
C GLU A 865 -37.69 32.32 -0.18
N GLY A 866 -36.69 33.19 -0.33
CA GLY A 866 -36.42 33.84 -1.61
C GLY A 866 -37.41 34.94 -2.01
N ILE A 867 -38.09 35.56 -1.05
CA ILE A 867 -39.02 36.67 -1.30
C ILE A 867 -38.24 37.94 -1.70
N GLU A 868 -38.37 38.38 -2.96
CA GLU A 868 -37.62 39.53 -3.49
C GLU A 868 -38.45 40.81 -3.66
N ASN A 869 -39.78 40.72 -3.63
CA ASN A 869 -40.64 41.88 -3.81
C ASN A 869 -41.92 41.79 -2.95
N LYS A 870 -42.57 42.94 -2.76
CA LYS A 870 -43.80 43.06 -1.97
C LYS A 870 -44.97 42.25 -2.54
N ALA A 871 -45.11 42.17 -3.86
CA ALA A 871 -46.22 41.47 -4.47
C ALA A 871 -46.18 39.96 -4.16
N THR A 872 -45.00 39.36 -4.17
CA THR A 872 -44.80 37.95 -3.75
C THR A 872 -45.13 37.78 -2.26
N ALA A 873 -44.73 38.70 -1.39
CA ALA A 873 -45.06 38.67 0.04
C ALA A 873 -46.58 38.75 0.27
N ASP A 874 -47.26 39.73 -0.33
CA ASP A 874 -48.71 39.92 -0.22
C ASP A 874 -49.47 38.68 -0.73
N PHE A 875 -48.97 38.05 -1.81
CA PHE A 875 -49.56 36.83 -2.35
C PHE A 875 -49.39 35.63 -1.41
N LEU A 876 -48.21 35.44 -0.82
CA LEU A 876 -47.97 34.41 0.20
C LEU A 876 -48.85 34.60 1.45
N VAL A 877 -49.07 35.86 1.88
CA VAL A 877 -50.03 36.18 2.95
C VAL A 877 -51.45 35.76 2.56
N SER A 878 -51.87 36.01 1.31
CA SER A 878 -53.19 35.62 0.83
C SER A 878 -53.43 34.10 0.80
N MET A 879 -52.35 33.32 0.58
CA MET A 879 -52.36 31.85 0.71
C MET A 879 -52.27 31.37 2.17
N GLY A 880 -52.01 32.29 3.10
CA GLY A 880 -51.92 32.06 4.52
C GLY A 880 -50.60 31.44 4.96
N CYS A 881 -49.50 31.82 4.31
CA CYS A 881 -48.13 31.61 4.79
C CYS A 881 -47.86 32.56 5.97
N GLU A 882 -47.22 32.06 7.03
CA GLU A 882 -47.06 32.78 8.30
C GLU A 882 -45.75 33.55 8.36
N GLU A 883 -44.65 32.89 8.00
CA GLU A 883 -43.29 33.41 8.11
C GLU A 883 -42.61 33.41 6.72
N GLY A 884 -41.66 34.31 6.52
CA GLY A 884 -40.89 34.31 5.29
C GLY A 884 -39.56 35.05 5.40
N GLN A 885 -38.69 34.74 4.46
CA GLN A 885 -37.36 35.31 4.34
C GLN A 885 -37.00 35.62 2.89
N GLY A 886 -36.16 36.62 2.69
CA GLY A 886 -35.71 37.01 1.35
C GLY A 886 -35.16 38.43 1.29
N TYR A 887 -34.61 38.78 0.12
CA TYR A 887 -33.94 40.06 -0.09
C TYR A 887 -34.87 41.27 0.01
N PHE A 888 -36.19 41.06 -0.09
CA PHE A 888 -37.17 42.11 0.17
C PHE A 888 -37.11 42.63 1.61
N PHE A 889 -36.88 41.74 2.59
CA PHE A 889 -36.84 42.08 4.00
C PHE A 889 -35.42 42.42 4.47
N GLY A 890 -34.43 41.70 3.97
CA GLY A 890 -33.03 41.95 4.26
C GLY A 890 -32.13 40.92 3.60
N ARG A 891 -30.96 41.35 3.13
CA ARG A 891 -29.91 40.44 2.70
C ARG A 891 -29.20 39.85 3.91
N PRO A 892 -28.55 38.67 3.79
CA PRO A 892 -27.65 38.19 4.83
C PRO A 892 -26.61 39.26 5.20
N MET A 893 -26.45 39.55 6.49
CA MET A 893 -25.56 40.62 6.97
C MET A 893 -24.82 40.23 8.26
N PRO A 894 -23.67 40.84 8.58
CA PRO A 894 -22.99 40.61 9.85
C PRO A 894 -23.88 40.93 11.07
N ALA A 895 -23.61 40.28 12.20
CA ALA A 895 -24.38 40.48 13.45
C ALA A 895 -24.56 41.95 13.84
N GLU A 896 -23.49 42.76 13.77
CA GLU A 896 -23.55 44.18 14.14
C GLU A 896 -24.50 44.98 13.23
N ALA A 897 -24.56 44.66 11.93
CA ALA A 897 -25.48 45.28 11.00
C ALA A 897 -26.93 44.83 11.27
N PHE A 898 -27.10 43.54 11.57
CA PHE A 898 -28.40 42.96 11.92
C PHE A 898 -28.98 43.61 13.18
N GLU A 899 -28.17 43.78 14.23
CA GLU A 899 -28.54 44.44 15.47
C GLU A 899 -29.02 45.88 15.25
N LYS A 900 -28.28 46.66 14.46
CA LYS A 900 -28.63 48.05 14.15
C LYS A 900 -29.90 48.17 13.33
N GLN A 901 -30.15 47.23 12.42
CA GLN A 901 -31.27 47.32 11.50
C GLN A 901 -32.57 46.77 12.08
N PHE A 902 -32.51 45.69 12.87
CA PHE A 902 -33.70 44.96 13.31
C PHE A 902 -33.91 44.94 14.83
N LEU A 903 -32.87 45.18 15.65
CA LEU A 903 -32.97 45.12 17.12
C LEU A 903 -32.89 46.50 17.78
N ALA A 904 -32.44 47.53 17.05
CA ALA A 904 -32.32 48.90 17.54
C ALA A 904 -33.66 49.67 17.52
N VAL A 905 -34.69 49.18 18.20
CA VAL A 905 -35.91 49.96 18.47
C VAL A 905 -36.43 49.67 19.87
N GLN A 906 -35.87 50.33 20.89
CA GLN A 906 -36.55 50.47 22.19
C GLN A 906 -36.08 51.65 23.07
N ILE A 907 -35.57 52.75 22.47
CA ILE A 907 -35.19 53.95 23.24
C ILE A 907 -36.07 55.19 22.92
N GLU A 908 -36.70 55.29 21.74
CA GLU A 908 -37.49 56.50 21.42
C GLU A 908 -38.89 56.53 22.08
N ALA A 909 -39.43 55.41 22.57
CA ALA A 909 -40.77 55.38 23.16
C ALA A 909 -40.84 55.76 24.66
N ILE A 910 -39.71 55.88 25.36
CA ILE A 910 -39.66 56.24 26.80
C ILE A 910 -39.37 57.75 27.00
N SER A 911 -39.02 58.46 25.92
CA SER A 911 -38.78 59.91 25.94
C SER A 911 -40.05 60.76 25.68
N ALA A 912 -41.21 60.15 25.46
CA ALA A 912 -42.44 60.84 25.06
C ALA A 912 -43.70 60.40 25.84
N ALA A 913 -43.54 59.95 27.09
CA ALA A 913 -44.64 59.66 28.01
C ALA A 913 -44.56 60.50 29.29
#